data_AF-A0A4R7CUV7-F1
#
_entry.id   AF-A0A4R7CUV7-F1
#
_cell.length_a   1.000
_cell.length_b   1.000
_cell.length_c   1.000
_cell.angle_alpha   90.00
_cell.angle_beta   90.00
_cell.angle_gamma   90.00
#
_symmetry.space_group_name_H-M   'P 1'
#
loop_
_entity.id
_entity.type
_entity.pdbx_description
1 polymer ?
#
loop_
_entity_poly.entity_id
_entity_poly.type
_entity_poly.pdbx_seq_one_letter_code
_entity_poly.pdbx_strand_id
1 'polypeptide(L)'
;MTRKFFSKLLIAFGSLLALATSVYVYGCADGWWGYSYVSSFTPEAFTDASYKPFFYAPEEKFYDYAQLEYIERYNEDIVADWQKYLTGKLDKKEVAFYLLNDSAKSEIESMYSQLNSSTQDRKWLSDERGKNFLTFLYFAKAVEASSTNTFSSWDYNDRIVVQTEAGLLDEVEAFYHTIKNNDSFFKNRMWFQVLKAKFYGPERASVIPFFETTATSQPKNSLYYRALGYVAGAYYQQEKYEQSNALFALLFNDAPDKRHEALYNFRPFSTDSLELTLQQAEKKEVKTSIWAMNGYYHDAATAMSKIYALQPNSPHFDFLLTRWVNEQESTVNDYYNAQSSTYPWDGTKIDRKTLSWLGDILQQPKKLHNPALVYLAYGYVNMFIKEHDRASDAYTKARRYSKKKPLIAAQIRLFNILNEVAQLKRIEKNEEKRLLPELVWLYQEVPKDSTLVPTFRHEYAAGWIKGALSTIFQKNNNALMAELWDSKPGFYDNNEQGASMEKFLLQESKSGWNTLAANLYPYTLSDIYESRSIYAYYQQRFDEAVDLMERATPQQVRAERGYDDLHYNQAELRGNPFNGRIKDCNDCDHAAPQKVKYTKLDFLRKVDELRKNVDQGIDVYTNALLLGNAYYNTSYYGNARVFYYNTIIGEFGNYIRTKNQPYLLGMDNARKYYETALKAAQDKEQRAKVWYLLAKVDRNDFYSNRYLTHDDYYWADPTQTMFKAWDGFKKLKEDYADSQYYREVIRECGYFRSYLAQETSKGRY
;
A
#
# COMPACT_ATOMS: atom_id res chain seq x y z
N MET A 1 -23.25 44.41 7.39
CA MET A 1 -22.44 43.23 7.78
C MET A 1 -20.97 43.59 7.64
N THR A 2 -20.19 43.53 8.72
CA THR A 2 -18.85 44.16 8.80
C THR A 2 -17.71 43.21 8.38
N ARG A 3 -16.63 43.79 7.86
CA ARG A 3 -15.38 43.13 7.36
C ARG A 3 -14.81 42.04 8.29
N LYS A 4 -15.08 42.11 9.60
CA LYS A 4 -14.69 41.11 10.62
C LYS A 4 -15.42 39.76 10.48
N PHE A 5 -16.61 39.74 9.86
CA PHE A 5 -17.35 38.49 9.61
C PHE A 5 -16.71 37.70 8.45
N PHE A 6 -16.30 38.40 7.38
CA PHE A 6 -15.61 37.80 6.25
C PHE A 6 -14.19 37.31 6.60
N SER A 7 -13.45 38.00 7.48
CA SER A 7 -12.12 37.52 7.89
C SER A 7 -12.20 36.24 8.73
N LYS A 8 -13.23 36.09 9.57
CA LYS A 8 -13.45 34.84 10.35
C LYS A 8 -13.92 33.68 9.46
N LEU A 9 -14.73 33.96 8.43
CA LEU A 9 -15.10 32.97 7.41
C LEU A 9 -13.92 32.54 6.55
N LEU A 10 -13.02 33.45 6.16
CA LEU A 10 -11.81 33.12 5.40
C LEU A 10 -10.81 32.29 6.20
N ILE A 11 -10.67 32.54 7.51
CA ILE A 11 -9.84 31.72 8.39
C ILE A 11 -10.49 30.34 8.60
N ALA A 12 -11.82 30.26 8.78
CA ALA A 12 -12.53 28.99 8.89
C ALA A 12 -12.46 28.16 7.58
N PHE A 13 -12.62 28.78 6.41
CA PHE A 13 -12.48 28.12 5.11
C PHE A 13 -11.03 27.78 4.76
N GLY A 14 -10.05 28.61 5.15
CA GLY A 14 -8.63 28.30 4.99
C GLY A 14 -8.17 27.14 5.87
N SER A 15 -8.73 27.02 7.09
CA SER A 15 -8.49 25.89 7.99
C SER A 15 -9.17 24.62 7.50
N LEU A 16 -10.38 24.72 6.95
CA LEU A 16 -11.10 23.61 6.33
C LEU A 16 -10.47 23.15 5.01
N LEU A 17 -9.91 24.06 4.20
CA LEU A 17 -9.10 23.66 3.03
C LEU A 17 -7.78 23.03 3.46
N ALA A 18 -7.11 23.53 4.50
CA ALA A 18 -5.89 22.93 5.03
C ALA A 18 -6.14 21.55 5.68
N LEU A 19 -7.29 21.34 6.32
CA LEU A 19 -7.74 20.03 6.83
C LEU A 19 -8.22 19.10 5.70
N ALA A 20 -8.82 19.63 4.63
CA ALA A 20 -9.21 18.85 3.46
C ALA A 20 -8.01 18.46 2.58
N THR A 21 -6.93 19.25 2.56
CA THR A 21 -5.69 18.92 1.85
C THR A 21 -4.67 18.14 2.68
N SER A 22 -4.79 18.12 4.02
CA SER A 22 -3.91 17.31 4.89
C SER A 22 -4.46 15.91 5.21
N VAL A 23 -5.68 15.57 4.80
CA VAL A 23 -6.28 14.24 5.07
C VAL A 23 -6.28 13.29 3.86
N TYR A 24 -5.95 13.71 2.63
CA TYR A 24 -5.87 12.77 1.50
C TYR A 24 -4.77 13.13 0.50
N VAL A 25 -3.54 13.29 1.00
CA VAL A 25 -2.35 12.96 0.22
C VAL A 25 -1.80 11.67 0.82
N TYR A 26 -2.52 10.56 0.58
CA TYR A 26 -1.76 9.37 0.18
C TYR A 26 -1.06 9.80 -1.09
N GLY A 27 0.19 10.28 -0.94
CA GLY A 27 1.14 10.00 -1.99
C GLY A 27 0.99 8.51 -2.24
N CYS A 28 0.56 8.15 -3.45
CA CYS A 28 0.74 6.80 -3.92
C CYS A 28 2.27 6.62 -3.88
N ALA A 29 2.74 6.15 -2.73
CA ALA A 29 4.03 5.53 -2.62
C ALA A 29 3.85 4.23 -3.39
N ASP A 30 4.12 4.29 -4.69
CA ASP A 30 4.31 3.12 -5.50
C ASP A 30 5.42 2.30 -4.82
N GLY A 31 5.05 1.20 -4.14
CA GLY A 31 6.00 0.10 -3.92
C GLY A 31 6.11 -0.58 -2.55
N TRP A 32 5.32 -0.25 -1.52
CA TRP A 32 5.38 -1.02 -0.24
C TRP A 32 4.06 -1.72 0.07
N TRP A 33 3.81 -2.81 -0.66
CA TRP A 33 2.73 -3.73 -0.39
C TRP A 33 3.24 -4.78 0.59
N GLY A 34 2.69 -4.82 1.81
CA GLY A 34 3.10 -5.83 2.82
C GLY A 34 2.88 -7.27 2.32
N TYR A 35 3.47 -8.25 3.00
CA TYR A 35 3.43 -9.67 2.60
C TYR A 35 2.04 -10.25 2.32
N SER A 36 1.00 -9.67 2.92
CA SER A 36 -0.40 -10.01 2.65
C SER A 36 -0.78 -10.00 1.18
N TYR A 37 -0.19 -9.10 0.39
CA TYR A 37 -0.48 -8.94 -1.05
C TYR A 37 0.19 -10.00 -1.93
N VAL A 38 1.21 -10.69 -1.42
CA VAL A 38 1.96 -11.73 -2.16
C VAL A 38 1.74 -13.14 -1.61
N SER A 39 0.74 -13.30 -0.73
CA SER A 39 0.34 -14.58 -0.16
C SER A 39 -1.00 -15.05 -0.70
N SER A 40 -1.12 -16.35 -0.95
CA SER A 40 -2.36 -17.04 -1.32
C SER A 40 -3.00 -17.78 -0.14
N PHE A 41 -2.29 -17.87 0.98
CA PHE A 41 -2.76 -18.53 2.20
C PHE A 41 -3.43 -17.51 3.12
N THR A 42 -4.68 -17.79 3.52
CA THR A 42 -5.51 -16.90 4.35
C THR A 42 -5.55 -17.40 5.80
N PRO A 43 -4.65 -16.94 6.69
CA PRO A 43 -4.57 -17.37 8.09
C PRO A 43 -5.82 -17.03 8.92
N GLU A 44 -6.54 -15.96 8.56
CA GLU A 44 -7.77 -15.48 9.19
C GLU A 44 -8.88 -16.54 9.21
N ALA A 45 -8.81 -17.54 8.33
CA ALA A 45 -9.77 -18.64 8.29
C ALA A 45 -9.64 -19.60 9.50
N PHE A 46 -8.50 -19.57 10.20
CA PHE A 46 -8.11 -20.59 11.18
C PHE A 46 -7.82 -20.05 12.58
N THR A 47 -7.42 -18.80 12.72
CA THR A 47 -7.14 -18.16 14.01
C THR A 47 -8.19 -17.12 14.39
N ASP A 48 -8.35 -16.84 15.67
CA ASP A 48 -9.17 -15.69 16.09
C ASP A 48 -8.48 -14.35 15.77
N ALA A 49 -9.27 -13.28 15.71
CA ALA A 49 -8.84 -11.97 15.23
C ALA A 49 -7.65 -11.37 16.01
N SER A 50 -7.47 -11.75 17.27
CA SER A 50 -6.39 -11.19 18.09
C SER A 50 -5.00 -11.75 17.73
N TYR A 51 -4.90 -12.80 16.91
CA TYR A 51 -3.62 -13.25 16.34
C TYR A 51 -3.19 -12.48 15.10
N LYS A 52 -4.10 -11.70 14.47
CA LYS A 52 -3.85 -11.00 13.22
C LYS A 52 -2.56 -10.16 13.22
N PRO A 53 -2.23 -9.38 14.27
CA PRO A 53 -1.00 -8.59 14.31
C PRO A 53 0.29 -9.43 14.24
N PHE A 54 0.19 -10.74 14.48
CA PHE A 54 1.33 -11.66 14.53
C PHE A 54 1.38 -12.61 13.35
N PHE A 55 0.58 -12.41 12.30
CA PHE A 55 0.77 -13.17 11.07
C PHE A 55 2.16 -12.93 10.47
N TYR A 56 2.58 -13.81 9.57
CA TYR A 56 3.90 -13.72 8.97
C TYR A 56 4.00 -12.42 8.16
N ALA A 57 5.03 -11.63 8.47
CA ALA A 57 5.43 -10.42 7.77
C ALA A 57 6.96 -10.36 7.85
N PRO A 58 7.69 -10.59 6.74
CA PRO A 58 9.14 -10.72 6.75
C PRO A 58 9.86 -9.38 7.00
N GLU A 59 9.24 -8.26 6.63
CA GLU A 59 9.83 -6.92 6.71
C GLU A 59 9.24 -6.07 7.85
N GLU A 60 8.19 -6.56 8.53
CA GLU A 60 7.46 -5.82 9.55
C GLU A 60 7.57 -6.51 10.91
N LYS A 61 7.75 -5.73 11.99
CA LYS A 61 7.69 -6.30 13.35
C LYS A 61 6.31 -6.87 13.65
N PHE A 62 5.24 -6.18 13.27
CA PHE A 62 3.87 -6.68 13.36
C PHE A 62 3.18 -6.48 12.03
N TYR A 63 2.41 -7.50 11.64
CA TYR A 63 1.68 -7.56 10.39
C TYR A 63 0.68 -6.38 10.25
N ASP A 64 0.58 -5.82 9.04
CA ASP A 64 -0.21 -4.63 8.68
C ASP A 64 0.24 -3.37 9.45
N TYR A 65 1.53 -3.28 9.81
CA TYR A 65 2.07 -2.20 10.65
C TYR A 65 1.26 -1.94 11.92
N ALA A 66 0.67 -3.00 12.49
CA ALA A 66 -0.23 -2.90 13.62
C ALA A 66 0.43 -2.10 14.75
N GLN A 67 -0.12 -0.92 15.03
CA GLN A 67 0.40 -0.04 16.07
C GLN A 67 -0.12 -0.49 17.44
N LEU A 68 0.69 -0.23 18.47
CA LEU A 68 0.23 -0.33 19.85
C LEU A 68 -0.46 0.99 20.23
N GLU A 69 -1.78 1.04 20.08
CA GLU A 69 -2.57 2.13 20.68
C GLU A 69 -2.71 1.89 22.18
N TYR A 70 -2.15 2.78 23.01
CA TYR A 70 -2.14 2.61 24.47
C TYR A 70 -3.02 3.61 25.23
N ILE A 71 -3.31 4.78 24.65
CA ILE A 71 -4.04 5.86 25.34
C ILE A 71 -5.55 5.66 25.23
N GLU A 72 -6.08 5.61 24.02
CA GLU A 72 -7.53 5.65 23.79
C GLU A 72 -8.19 4.27 23.73
N ARG A 73 -7.38 3.22 23.72
CA ARG A 73 -7.79 1.82 23.49
C ARG A 73 -8.96 1.36 24.35
N TYR A 74 -9.02 1.82 25.60
CA TYR A 74 -10.02 1.39 26.58
C TYR A 74 -11.11 2.45 26.85
N ASN A 75 -11.16 3.52 26.06
CA ASN A 75 -12.08 4.64 26.27
C ASN A 75 -13.55 4.20 26.17
N GLU A 76 -13.89 3.37 25.19
CA GLU A 76 -15.26 2.89 25.03
C GLU A 76 -15.67 1.96 26.19
N ASP A 77 -14.77 1.04 26.57
CA ASP A 77 -14.99 0.08 27.66
C ASP A 77 -15.20 0.77 29.01
N ILE A 78 -14.31 1.71 29.36
CA ILE A 78 -14.38 2.41 30.67
C ILE A 78 -15.64 3.28 30.76
N VAL A 79 -16.03 3.93 29.66
CA VAL A 79 -17.26 4.73 29.60
C VAL A 79 -18.49 3.84 29.74
N ALA A 80 -18.54 2.72 29.01
CA ALA A 80 -19.67 1.79 29.07
C ALA A 80 -19.83 1.17 30.47
N ASP A 81 -18.73 0.78 31.10
CA ASP A 81 -18.71 0.24 32.46
C ASP A 81 -19.28 1.22 33.49
N TRP A 82 -18.79 2.48 33.47
CA TRP A 82 -19.24 3.51 34.40
C TRP A 82 -20.68 3.95 34.14
N GLN A 83 -21.09 4.08 32.87
CA GLN A 83 -22.48 4.37 32.52
C GLN A 83 -23.43 3.30 33.08
N LYS A 84 -23.06 2.02 32.95
CA LYS A 84 -23.83 0.90 33.49
C LYS A 84 -23.90 0.94 35.01
N TYR A 85 -22.80 1.19 35.69
CA TYR A 85 -22.76 1.29 37.16
C TYR A 85 -23.62 2.43 37.70
N LEU A 86 -23.57 3.58 37.05
CA LEU A 86 -24.37 4.76 37.38
C LEU A 86 -25.85 4.62 37.02
N THR A 87 -26.28 3.52 36.39
CA THR A 87 -27.69 3.24 36.02
C THR A 87 -28.34 4.38 35.21
N GLY A 88 -27.57 4.99 34.31
CA GLY A 88 -28.08 6.05 33.44
C GLY A 88 -28.34 7.41 34.12
N LYS A 89 -27.83 7.63 35.34
CA LYS A 89 -27.88 8.94 36.01
C LYS A 89 -27.10 10.04 35.28
N LEU A 90 -26.14 9.62 34.46
CA LEU A 90 -25.41 10.43 33.49
C LEU A 90 -25.54 9.75 32.14
N ASP A 91 -25.68 10.53 31.08
CA ASP A 91 -25.63 10.00 29.72
C ASP A 91 -24.20 9.59 29.33
N LYS A 92 -24.07 8.87 28.20
CA LYS A 92 -22.76 8.36 27.74
C LYS A 92 -21.75 9.49 27.49
N LYS A 93 -22.21 10.65 27.02
CA LYS A 93 -21.35 11.80 26.70
C LYS A 93 -20.86 12.49 27.98
N GLU A 94 -21.71 12.62 28.99
CA GLU A 94 -21.35 13.16 30.29
C GLU A 94 -20.34 12.26 31.01
N VAL A 95 -20.56 10.94 31.01
CA VAL A 95 -19.60 9.98 31.56
C VAL A 95 -18.26 10.06 30.82
N ALA A 96 -18.29 10.13 29.48
CA ALA A 96 -17.08 10.29 28.67
C ALA A 96 -16.36 11.62 28.95
N PHE A 97 -17.09 12.72 29.14
CA PHE A 97 -16.51 14.01 29.47
C PHE A 97 -15.69 13.93 30.77
N TYR A 98 -16.27 13.40 31.85
CA TYR A 98 -15.56 13.31 33.13
C TYR A 98 -14.38 12.33 33.11
N LEU A 99 -14.50 11.20 32.40
CA LEU A 99 -13.44 10.19 32.33
C LEU A 99 -12.29 10.61 31.40
N LEU A 100 -12.61 11.13 30.21
CA LEU A 100 -11.66 11.21 29.10
C LEU A 100 -11.18 12.63 28.79
N ASN A 101 -11.82 13.67 29.33
CA ASN A 101 -11.46 15.05 29.05
C ASN A 101 -10.71 15.69 30.24
N ASP A 102 -9.48 16.13 30.00
CA ASP A 102 -8.65 16.77 31.02
C ASP A 102 -9.19 18.10 31.51
N SER A 103 -10.05 18.78 30.73
CA SER A 103 -10.72 20.01 31.18
C SER A 103 -11.64 19.77 32.37
N ALA A 104 -12.07 18.53 32.62
CA ALA A 104 -12.93 18.19 33.75
C ALA A 104 -12.18 18.16 35.10
N LYS A 105 -10.83 18.14 35.10
CA LYS A 105 -10.01 17.94 36.30
C LYS A 105 -10.33 18.92 37.43
N SER A 106 -10.28 20.23 37.16
CA SER A 106 -10.53 21.25 38.20
C SER A 106 -11.96 21.21 38.74
N GLU A 107 -12.93 20.83 37.90
CA GLU A 107 -14.32 20.64 38.32
C GLU A 107 -14.46 19.41 39.23
N ILE A 108 -13.78 18.31 38.90
CA ILE A 108 -13.74 17.08 39.70
C ILE A 108 -13.13 17.35 41.08
N GLU A 109 -11.98 18.03 41.13
CA GLU A 109 -11.30 18.39 42.40
C GLU A 109 -12.19 19.26 43.30
N SER A 110 -12.84 20.27 42.70
CA SER A 110 -13.79 21.13 43.42
C SER A 110 -14.97 20.33 43.97
N MET A 111 -15.59 19.48 43.15
CA MET A 111 -16.70 18.61 43.58
C MET A 111 -16.30 17.64 44.69
N TYR A 112 -15.10 17.05 44.60
CA TYR A 112 -14.59 16.11 45.59
C TYR A 112 -14.31 16.78 46.94
N SER A 113 -13.74 17.99 46.95
CA SER A 113 -13.52 18.77 48.18
C SER A 113 -14.81 19.06 48.95
N GLN A 114 -15.95 19.06 48.26
CA GLN A 114 -17.29 19.33 48.80
C GLN A 114 -18.15 18.05 48.92
N LEU A 115 -17.57 16.85 48.79
CA LEU A 115 -18.32 15.59 48.71
C LEU A 115 -19.23 15.32 49.93
N ASN A 116 -18.86 15.88 51.09
CA ASN A 116 -19.59 15.75 52.34
C ASN A 116 -20.42 16.99 52.70
N SER A 117 -20.50 18.01 51.83
CA SER A 117 -21.32 19.19 52.07
C SER A 117 -22.80 18.90 51.76
N SER A 118 -23.70 19.57 52.49
CA SER A 118 -25.15 19.45 52.29
C SER A 118 -25.68 20.26 51.10
N THR A 119 -24.81 20.92 50.32
CA THR A 119 -25.15 21.91 49.28
C THR A 119 -24.91 21.43 47.84
N GLN A 120 -24.87 20.11 47.61
CA GLN A 120 -24.63 19.58 46.26
C GLN A 120 -25.89 19.61 45.38
N ASP A 121 -25.92 20.51 44.40
CA ASP A 121 -27.04 20.66 43.44
C ASP A 121 -27.10 19.55 42.36
N ARG A 122 -26.13 18.64 42.31
CA ARG A 122 -26.00 17.64 41.23
C ARG A 122 -26.71 16.35 41.57
N LYS A 123 -27.80 16.07 40.85
CA LYS A 123 -28.65 14.88 41.04
C LYS A 123 -27.89 13.55 40.98
N TRP A 124 -26.84 13.43 40.17
CA TRP A 124 -26.08 12.18 40.05
C TRP A 124 -25.18 11.88 41.27
N LEU A 125 -24.93 12.85 42.16
CA LEU A 125 -24.18 12.70 43.42
C LEU A 125 -25.06 12.38 44.64
N SER A 126 -26.36 12.19 44.40
CA SER A 126 -27.37 11.97 45.46
C SER A 126 -27.22 10.66 46.24
N ASP A 127 -26.46 9.68 45.72
CA ASP A 127 -26.25 8.39 46.37
C ASP A 127 -24.79 7.93 46.34
N GLU A 128 -24.55 6.78 46.98
CA GLU A 128 -23.22 6.18 47.11
C GLU A 128 -22.55 5.90 45.75
N ARG A 129 -23.31 5.52 44.71
CA ARG A 129 -22.73 5.25 43.37
C ARG A 129 -22.20 6.52 42.72
N GLY A 130 -22.93 7.62 42.83
CA GLY A 130 -22.47 8.93 42.38
C GLY A 130 -21.19 9.37 43.09
N LYS A 131 -21.19 9.24 44.42
CA LYS A 131 -20.03 9.59 45.26
C LYS A 131 -18.82 8.71 44.94
N ASN A 132 -19.03 7.41 44.72
CA ASN A 132 -17.98 6.47 44.32
C ASN A 132 -17.41 6.82 42.95
N PHE A 133 -18.24 7.20 41.97
CA PHE A 133 -17.76 7.65 40.66
C PHE A 133 -16.91 8.92 40.78
N LEU A 134 -17.37 9.92 41.52
CA LEU A 134 -16.60 11.15 41.75
C LEU A 134 -15.28 10.89 42.48
N THR A 135 -15.29 10.00 43.47
CA THR A 135 -14.07 9.60 44.19
C THR A 135 -13.09 8.87 43.27
N PHE A 136 -13.58 7.97 42.42
CA PHE A 136 -12.75 7.33 41.40
C PHE A 136 -12.14 8.37 40.45
N LEU A 137 -12.94 9.32 39.95
CA LEU A 137 -12.48 10.36 39.04
C LEU A 137 -11.35 11.21 39.65
N TYR A 138 -11.48 11.57 40.93
CA TYR A 138 -10.46 12.31 41.67
C TYR A 138 -9.11 11.59 41.64
N PHE A 139 -9.07 10.33 42.09
CA PHE A 139 -7.84 9.54 42.09
C PHE A 139 -7.35 9.22 40.67
N ALA A 140 -8.25 8.86 39.75
CA ALA A 140 -7.89 8.51 38.38
C ALA A 140 -7.22 9.67 37.64
N LYS A 141 -7.78 10.90 37.74
CA LYS A 141 -7.20 12.09 37.11
C LYS A 141 -5.86 12.49 37.71
N ALA A 142 -5.68 12.26 39.01
CA ALA A 142 -4.40 12.51 39.67
C ALA A 142 -3.33 11.52 39.19
N VAL A 143 -3.66 10.22 39.12
CA VAL A 143 -2.73 9.17 38.63
C VAL A 143 -2.45 9.30 37.13
N GLU A 144 -3.45 9.71 36.34
CA GLU A 144 -3.35 9.84 34.88
C GLU A 144 -2.20 10.73 34.42
N ALA A 145 -1.92 11.80 35.16
CA ALA A 145 -0.82 12.74 34.89
C ALA A 145 0.56 12.07 34.73
N SER A 146 0.77 10.89 35.31
CA SER A 146 2.01 10.12 35.17
C SER A 146 1.99 9.07 34.04
N SER A 147 0.81 8.76 33.50
CA SER A 147 0.57 7.57 32.66
C SER A 147 0.09 7.84 31.23
N THR A 148 -0.32 9.09 30.92
CA THR A 148 -0.86 9.48 29.61
C THR A 148 0.06 10.46 28.86
N ASN A 149 1.28 10.66 29.34
CA ASN A 149 2.24 11.56 28.70
C ASN A 149 2.64 11.05 27.32
N THR A 150 2.52 11.92 26.31
CA THR A 150 3.01 11.68 24.95
C THR A 150 4.26 12.52 24.69
N PHE A 151 5.19 11.98 23.91
CA PHE A 151 6.39 12.70 23.49
C PHE A 151 6.56 12.54 21.97
N SER A 152 7.13 13.57 21.33
CA SER A 152 7.51 13.46 19.92
C SER A 152 8.62 12.41 19.78
N SER A 153 8.42 11.42 18.90
CA SER A 153 9.45 10.40 18.63
C SER A 153 10.75 10.98 18.06
N TRP A 154 10.70 12.22 17.56
CA TRP A 154 11.81 12.95 16.95
C TRP A 154 12.50 13.94 17.90
N ASP A 155 11.94 14.18 19.09
CA ASP A 155 12.54 15.06 20.10
C ASP A 155 13.00 14.27 21.32
N TYR A 156 14.30 13.98 21.35
CA TYR A 156 14.93 13.22 22.42
C TYR A 156 15.10 14.02 23.71
N ASN A 157 15.07 15.36 23.65
CA ASN A 157 15.28 16.23 24.81
C ASN A 157 14.00 16.39 25.64
N ASP A 158 12.83 16.14 25.05
CA ASP A 158 11.51 16.29 25.69
C ASP A 158 10.98 15.01 26.37
N ARG A 159 11.81 13.95 26.49
CA ARG A 159 11.42 12.70 27.18
C ARG A 159 11.47 12.86 28.71
N ILE A 160 10.52 13.61 29.26
CA ILE A 160 10.36 13.76 30.72
C ILE A 160 9.43 12.66 31.24
N VAL A 161 9.99 11.73 32.03
CA VAL A 161 9.19 10.71 32.73
C VAL A 161 8.58 11.35 33.97
N VAL A 162 7.27 11.59 33.96
CA VAL A 162 6.51 12.06 35.13
C VAL A 162 6.16 10.88 36.02
N GLN A 163 6.56 10.93 37.29
CA GLN A 163 6.22 9.91 38.28
C GLN A 163 4.95 10.27 39.05
N THR A 164 4.23 9.26 39.53
CA THR A 164 3.19 9.45 40.55
C THR A 164 3.85 9.86 41.87
N GLU A 165 3.38 10.94 42.50
CA GLU A 165 3.90 11.42 43.78
C GLU A 165 3.65 10.41 44.91
N ALA A 166 4.62 10.25 45.82
CA ALA A 166 4.52 9.30 46.93
C ALA A 166 3.30 9.56 47.84
N GLY A 167 2.96 10.82 48.09
CA GLY A 167 1.79 11.17 48.90
C GLY A 167 0.47 10.71 48.29
N LEU A 168 0.31 10.84 46.96
CA LEU A 168 -0.86 10.34 46.24
C LEU A 168 -0.95 8.82 46.26
N LEU A 169 0.20 8.13 46.20
CA LEU A 169 0.26 6.68 46.34
C LEU A 169 -0.27 6.21 47.70
N ASP A 170 0.22 6.82 48.78
CA ASP A 170 -0.22 6.48 50.15
C ASP A 170 -1.72 6.76 50.32
N GLU A 171 -2.21 7.88 49.76
CA GLU A 171 -3.63 8.27 49.84
C GLU A 171 -4.55 7.27 49.13
N VAL A 172 -4.25 6.91 47.88
CA VAL A 172 -5.11 6.00 47.10
C VAL A 172 -5.13 4.59 47.68
N GLU A 173 -3.99 4.11 48.20
CA GLU A 173 -3.89 2.80 48.85
C GLU A 173 -4.64 2.77 50.19
N ALA A 174 -4.45 3.79 51.03
CA ALA A 174 -5.19 3.93 52.28
C ALA A 174 -6.70 3.95 52.02
N PHE A 175 -7.14 4.73 51.04
CA PHE A 175 -8.54 4.79 50.65
C PHE A 175 -9.07 3.43 50.19
N TYR A 176 -8.33 2.71 49.34
CA TYR A 176 -8.71 1.36 48.87
C TYR A 176 -9.00 0.41 50.04
N HIS A 177 -8.20 0.44 51.10
CA HIS A 177 -8.38 -0.41 52.28
C HIS A 177 -9.65 -0.07 53.09
N THR A 178 -10.20 1.14 52.95
CA THR A 178 -11.49 1.51 53.59
C THR A 178 -12.71 0.95 52.85
N ILE A 179 -12.56 0.54 51.59
CA ILE A 179 -13.69 0.13 50.74
C ILE A 179 -14.19 -1.26 51.16
N LYS A 180 -15.48 -1.33 51.51
CA LYS A 180 -16.18 -2.57 51.87
C LYS A 180 -16.34 -3.50 50.66
N ASN A 181 -16.45 -4.81 50.90
CA ASN A 181 -16.56 -5.83 49.84
C ASN A 181 -17.94 -5.93 49.16
N ASN A 182 -18.91 -5.11 49.57
CA ASN A 182 -20.26 -5.11 49.01
C ASN A 182 -20.35 -4.44 47.62
N ASP A 183 -19.39 -3.59 47.26
CA ASP A 183 -19.28 -2.98 45.94
C ASP A 183 -18.01 -3.45 45.21
N SER A 184 -18.11 -4.62 44.59
CA SER A 184 -17.01 -5.24 43.85
C SER A 184 -16.61 -4.44 42.60
N PHE A 185 -17.55 -3.69 41.98
CA PHE A 185 -17.28 -2.88 40.80
C PHE A 185 -16.36 -1.71 41.15
N PHE A 186 -16.71 -0.94 42.18
CA PHE A 186 -15.94 0.22 42.61
C PHE A 186 -14.61 -0.20 43.21
N LYS A 187 -14.62 -1.23 44.09
CA LYS A 187 -13.41 -1.73 44.74
C LYS A 187 -12.37 -2.22 43.73
N ASN A 188 -12.78 -2.90 42.67
CA ASN A 188 -11.86 -3.36 41.62
C ASN A 188 -11.23 -2.21 40.81
N ARG A 189 -11.97 -1.13 40.58
CA ARG A 189 -11.46 0.07 39.88
C ARG A 189 -10.49 0.86 40.74
N MET A 190 -10.78 1.00 42.03
CA MET A 190 -9.84 1.60 42.98
C MET A 190 -8.59 0.73 43.16
N TRP A 191 -8.74 -0.60 43.24
CA TRP A 191 -7.61 -1.54 43.24
C TRP A 191 -6.70 -1.33 42.03
N PHE A 192 -7.27 -1.19 40.83
CA PHE A 192 -6.51 -0.89 39.62
C PHE A 192 -5.79 0.47 39.68
N GLN A 193 -6.40 1.50 40.28
CA GLN A 193 -5.74 2.80 40.48
C GLN A 193 -4.54 2.70 41.42
N VAL A 194 -4.62 1.91 42.50
CA VAL A 194 -3.46 1.67 43.39
C VAL A 194 -2.32 1.02 42.61
N LEU A 195 -2.61 -0.02 41.81
CA LEU A 195 -1.58 -0.69 41.00
C LEU A 195 -0.95 0.24 39.97
N LYS A 196 -1.76 1.06 39.30
CA LYS A 196 -1.31 2.06 38.34
C LYS A 196 -0.42 3.10 39.04
N ALA A 197 -0.84 3.64 40.17
CA ALA A 197 -0.06 4.57 40.99
C ALA A 197 1.27 3.97 41.44
N LYS A 198 1.29 2.71 41.89
CA LYS A 198 2.52 1.99 42.26
C LYS A 198 3.46 1.81 41.07
N PHE A 199 2.93 1.42 39.90
CA PHE A 199 3.74 1.18 38.71
C PHE A 199 4.42 2.46 38.18
N TYR A 200 3.73 3.60 38.23
CA TYR A 200 4.27 4.90 37.82
C TYR A 200 4.91 5.68 38.97
N GLY A 201 4.92 5.15 40.18
CA GLY A 201 5.49 5.77 41.37
C GLY A 201 7.02 5.63 41.47
N PRO A 202 7.62 6.14 42.56
CA PRO A 202 9.07 6.12 42.76
C PRO A 202 9.64 4.69 42.90
N GLU A 203 8.87 3.77 43.49
CA GLU A 203 9.23 2.36 43.63
C GLU A 203 8.27 1.48 42.82
N ARG A 204 8.51 1.36 41.50
CA ARG A 204 7.70 0.54 40.59
C ARG A 204 7.52 -0.90 41.07
N ALA A 205 8.56 -1.46 41.71
CA ALA A 205 8.56 -2.81 42.25
C ALA A 205 7.45 -3.09 43.28
N SER A 206 6.98 -2.05 43.98
CA SER A 206 5.93 -2.17 45.01
C SER A 206 4.60 -2.70 44.46
N VAL A 207 4.37 -2.63 43.15
CA VAL A 207 3.19 -3.22 42.50
C VAL A 207 3.11 -4.74 42.67
N ILE A 208 4.27 -5.42 42.75
CA ILE A 208 4.37 -6.89 42.84
C ILE A 208 3.75 -7.40 44.15
N PRO A 209 4.26 -7.05 45.35
CA PRO A 209 3.71 -7.57 46.61
C PRO A 209 2.27 -7.11 46.86
N PHE A 210 1.89 -5.91 46.40
CA PHE A 210 0.50 -5.45 46.48
C PHE A 210 -0.43 -6.35 45.65
N PHE A 211 -0.07 -6.63 44.39
CA PHE A 211 -0.84 -7.54 43.54
C PHE A 211 -0.94 -8.94 44.15
N GLU A 212 0.17 -9.54 44.55
CA GLU A 212 0.22 -10.90 45.12
C GLU A 212 -0.71 -11.04 46.35
N THR A 213 -0.73 -10.02 47.22
CA THR A 213 -1.55 -10.02 48.44
C THR A 213 -3.04 -9.84 48.15
N THR A 214 -3.40 -9.07 47.11
CA THR A 214 -4.77 -8.60 46.89
C THR A 214 -5.51 -9.29 45.73
N ALA A 215 -4.79 -9.82 44.74
CA ALA A 215 -5.34 -10.29 43.47
C ALA A 215 -6.35 -11.45 43.59
N THR A 216 -6.21 -12.31 44.60
CA THR A 216 -7.13 -13.44 44.83
C THR A 216 -8.56 -13.00 45.12
N SER A 217 -8.73 -11.79 45.66
CA SER A 217 -10.04 -11.21 45.98
C SER A 217 -10.68 -10.43 44.82
N GLN A 218 -9.99 -10.32 43.67
CA GLN A 218 -10.39 -9.45 42.57
C GLN A 218 -11.05 -10.23 41.42
N PRO A 219 -12.05 -9.66 40.74
CA PRO A 219 -12.63 -10.28 39.56
C PRO A 219 -11.62 -10.34 38.42
N LYS A 220 -11.51 -11.49 37.74
CA LYS A 220 -10.64 -11.69 36.57
C LYS A 220 -11.20 -11.07 35.30
N ASN A 221 -11.28 -9.74 35.27
CA ASN A 221 -11.75 -8.93 34.14
C ASN A 221 -10.57 -8.25 33.41
N SER A 222 -10.84 -7.34 32.46
CA SER A 222 -9.79 -6.62 31.72
C SER A 222 -8.82 -5.86 32.65
N LEU A 223 -9.31 -5.27 33.76
CA LEU A 223 -8.45 -4.55 34.71
C LEU A 223 -7.49 -5.49 35.46
N TYR A 224 -7.93 -6.71 35.79
CA TYR A 224 -7.06 -7.73 36.38
C TYR A 224 -5.89 -8.08 35.46
N TYR A 225 -6.17 -8.30 34.17
CA TYR A 225 -5.12 -8.62 33.21
C TYR A 225 -4.24 -7.40 32.89
N ARG A 226 -4.78 -6.18 32.89
CA ARG A 226 -3.94 -4.96 32.78
C ARG A 226 -3.02 -4.80 33.98
N ALA A 227 -3.52 -5.07 35.19
CA ALA A 227 -2.72 -5.07 36.41
C ALA A 227 -1.59 -6.10 36.35
N LEU A 228 -1.88 -7.30 35.83
CA LEU A 228 -0.87 -8.32 35.62
C LEU A 228 0.21 -7.87 34.62
N GLY A 229 -0.16 -7.08 33.60
CA GLY A 229 0.80 -6.42 32.69
C GLY A 229 1.76 -5.48 33.41
N TYR A 230 1.26 -4.67 34.36
CA TYR A 230 2.11 -3.85 35.22
C TYR A 230 3.05 -4.67 36.10
N VAL A 231 2.58 -5.76 36.68
CA VAL A 231 3.44 -6.69 37.46
C VAL A 231 4.52 -7.30 36.56
N ALA A 232 4.16 -7.75 35.35
CA ALA A 232 5.10 -8.28 34.38
C ALA A 232 6.16 -7.23 33.97
N GLY A 233 5.74 -5.98 33.73
CA GLY A 233 6.64 -4.86 33.44
C GLY A 233 7.55 -4.49 34.63
N ALA A 234 7.07 -4.60 35.87
CA ALA A 234 7.89 -4.39 37.06
C ALA A 234 8.98 -5.47 37.22
N TYR A 235 8.64 -6.74 36.98
CA TYR A 235 9.63 -7.83 36.91
C TYR A 235 10.64 -7.59 35.78
N TYR A 236 10.19 -7.11 34.61
CA TYR A 236 11.06 -6.78 33.48
C TYR A 236 12.11 -5.73 33.87
N GLN A 237 11.69 -4.65 34.56
CA GLN A 237 12.61 -3.60 35.01
C GLN A 237 13.63 -4.11 36.05
N GLN A 238 13.25 -5.09 36.87
CA GLN A 238 14.16 -5.75 37.81
C GLN A 238 15.09 -6.77 37.14
N GLU A 239 15.07 -6.89 35.80
CA GLU A 239 15.82 -7.89 35.04
C GLU A 239 15.43 -9.35 35.39
N LYS A 240 14.27 -9.54 36.02
CA LYS A 240 13.68 -10.85 36.34
C LYS A 240 12.85 -11.33 35.15
N TYR A 241 13.53 -11.60 34.04
CA TYR A 241 12.91 -11.83 32.74
C TYR A 241 12.10 -13.13 32.69
N GLU A 242 12.51 -14.18 33.39
CA GLU A 242 11.78 -15.45 33.44
C GLU A 242 10.39 -15.27 34.09
N GLN A 243 10.30 -14.55 35.20
CA GLN A 243 9.02 -14.21 35.85
C GLN A 243 8.18 -13.29 34.95
N SER A 244 8.81 -12.26 34.39
CA SER A 244 8.14 -11.31 33.49
C SER A 244 7.51 -12.02 32.29
N ASN A 245 8.28 -12.87 31.61
CA ASN A 245 7.82 -13.61 30.44
C ASN A 245 6.77 -14.67 30.78
N ALA A 246 6.85 -15.32 31.94
CA ALA A 246 5.79 -16.23 32.39
C ALA A 246 4.44 -15.50 32.54
N LEU A 247 4.46 -14.27 33.06
CA LEU A 247 3.26 -13.43 33.18
C LEU A 247 2.77 -12.90 31.82
N PHE A 248 3.66 -12.48 30.93
CA PHE A 248 3.27 -12.10 29.56
C PHE A 248 2.73 -13.30 28.78
N ALA A 249 3.25 -14.51 28.97
CA ALA A 249 2.70 -15.71 28.36
C ALA A 249 1.32 -16.07 28.91
N LEU A 250 1.08 -15.84 30.21
CA LEU A 250 -0.26 -15.96 30.79
C LEU A 250 -1.21 -14.94 30.15
N LEU A 251 -0.79 -13.68 30.00
CA LEU A 251 -1.58 -12.65 29.32
C LEU A 251 -1.89 -13.01 27.87
N PHE A 252 -0.90 -13.48 27.13
CA PHE A 252 -1.07 -13.92 25.75
C PHE A 252 -2.09 -15.06 25.63
N ASN A 253 -2.14 -15.96 26.62
CA ASN A 253 -3.09 -17.06 26.64
C ASN A 253 -4.50 -16.64 27.08
N ASP A 254 -4.62 -16.00 28.24
CA ASP A 254 -5.89 -15.78 28.96
C ASP A 254 -6.58 -14.46 28.57
N ALA A 255 -5.88 -13.51 27.92
CA ALA A 255 -6.41 -12.19 27.52
C ALA A 255 -6.12 -11.89 26.04
N PRO A 256 -6.99 -12.33 25.10
CA PRO A 256 -6.80 -12.13 23.66
C PRO A 256 -6.55 -10.67 23.26
N ASP A 257 -7.25 -9.71 23.88
CA ASP A 257 -7.05 -8.28 23.64
C ASP A 257 -5.65 -7.81 24.06
N LYS A 258 -4.93 -8.53 24.92
CA LYS A 258 -3.58 -8.14 25.39
C LYS A 258 -2.45 -8.90 24.72
N ARG A 259 -2.74 -9.80 23.78
CA ARG A 259 -1.70 -10.55 23.06
C ARG A 259 -0.64 -9.65 22.42
N HIS A 260 -1.06 -8.51 21.88
CA HIS A 260 -0.15 -7.59 21.19
C HIS A 260 0.84 -6.95 22.15
N GLU A 261 0.35 -6.44 23.27
CA GLU A 261 1.17 -5.92 24.37
C GLU A 261 2.08 -7.01 24.96
N ALA A 262 1.52 -8.21 25.20
CA ALA A 262 2.25 -9.32 25.77
C ALA A 262 3.41 -9.77 24.88
N LEU A 263 3.18 -9.94 23.57
CA LEU A 263 4.22 -10.35 22.63
C LEU A 263 5.28 -9.25 22.44
N TYR A 264 4.88 -7.99 22.40
CA TYR A 264 5.82 -6.85 22.28
C TYR A 264 6.80 -6.77 23.44
N ASN A 265 6.30 -7.00 24.67
CA ASN A 265 7.11 -6.92 25.89
C ASN A 265 7.79 -8.25 26.27
N PHE A 266 7.48 -9.34 25.56
CA PHE A 266 8.14 -10.62 25.75
C PHE A 266 9.59 -10.56 25.26
N ARG A 267 10.53 -10.94 26.12
CA ARG A 267 11.96 -11.00 25.79
C ARG A 267 12.32 -12.36 25.21
N PRO A 268 12.80 -12.48 23.97
CA PRO A 268 13.21 -13.77 23.39
C PRO A 268 14.35 -14.42 24.20
N PHE A 269 14.34 -15.75 24.33
CA PHE A 269 15.14 -16.49 25.31
C PHE A 269 16.42 -17.12 24.73
N SER A 270 17.43 -17.33 25.59
CA SER A 270 18.39 -18.43 25.43
C SER A 270 17.71 -19.77 25.81
N THR A 271 18.29 -20.90 25.42
CA THR A 271 17.70 -22.23 25.73
C THR A 271 17.47 -22.43 27.24
N ASP A 272 18.39 -21.96 28.09
CA ASP A 272 18.31 -22.13 29.54
C ASP A 272 17.18 -21.29 30.18
N SER A 273 17.01 -20.03 29.75
CA SER A 273 15.92 -19.16 30.26
C SER A 273 14.53 -19.64 29.82
N LEU A 274 14.42 -20.32 28.68
CA LEU A 274 13.17 -20.93 28.22
C LEU A 274 12.73 -22.05 29.17
N GLU A 275 13.65 -22.95 29.54
CA GLU A 275 13.37 -24.04 30.49
C GLU A 275 12.94 -23.50 31.85
N LEU A 276 13.65 -22.50 32.39
CA LEU A 276 13.29 -21.84 33.65
C LEU A 276 11.90 -21.20 33.60
N THR A 277 11.56 -20.53 32.50
CA THR A 277 10.23 -19.91 32.32
C THR A 277 9.12 -20.96 32.24
N LEU A 278 9.36 -22.08 31.55
CA LEU A 278 8.43 -23.21 31.51
C LEU A 278 8.18 -23.84 32.88
N GLN A 279 9.15 -23.76 33.80
CA GLN A 279 9.00 -24.21 35.19
C GLN A 279 8.13 -23.26 36.01
N GLN A 280 8.14 -21.94 35.72
CA GLN A 280 7.28 -20.95 36.38
C GLN A 280 5.79 -21.09 36.02
N ALA A 281 5.48 -21.63 34.85
CA ALA A 281 4.10 -21.81 34.40
C ALA A 281 3.49 -23.12 34.94
N GLU A 282 2.43 -23.04 35.74
CA GLU A 282 1.75 -24.25 36.22
C GLU A 282 0.83 -24.88 35.17
N LYS A 283 0.07 -24.04 34.45
CA LYS A 283 -0.94 -24.48 33.47
C LYS A 283 -0.31 -24.88 32.15
N LYS A 284 -0.77 -25.99 31.57
CA LYS A 284 -0.30 -26.48 30.27
C LYS A 284 -0.55 -25.46 29.14
N GLU A 285 -1.68 -24.77 29.21
CA GLU A 285 -2.05 -23.73 28.23
C GLU A 285 -1.03 -22.59 28.22
N VAL A 286 -0.56 -22.17 29.41
CA VAL A 286 0.48 -21.13 29.53
C VAL A 286 1.84 -21.66 29.06
N LYS A 287 2.17 -22.92 29.31
CA LYS A 287 3.37 -23.54 28.70
C LYS A 287 3.29 -23.51 27.17
N THR A 288 2.10 -23.73 26.60
CA THR A 288 1.93 -23.68 25.14
C THR A 288 2.04 -22.27 24.59
N SER A 289 1.60 -21.24 25.32
CA SER A 289 1.82 -19.84 24.91
C SER A 289 3.28 -19.42 25.02
N ILE A 290 4.04 -19.89 26.04
CA ILE A 290 5.49 -19.69 26.12
C ILE A 290 6.17 -20.23 24.84
N TRP A 291 5.85 -21.47 24.46
CA TRP A 291 6.37 -22.03 23.22
C TRP A 291 5.97 -21.23 21.98
N ALA A 292 4.72 -20.75 21.91
CA ALA A 292 4.25 -19.98 20.76
C ALA A 292 4.92 -18.61 20.63
N MET A 293 5.05 -17.89 21.74
CA MET A 293 5.75 -16.59 21.76
C MET A 293 7.25 -16.78 21.44
N ASN A 294 7.89 -17.83 21.97
CA ASN A 294 9.26 -18.16 21.62
C ASN A 294 9.42 -18.56 20.14
N GLY A 295 8.49 -19.37 19.61
CA GLY A 295 8.46 -19.78 18.21
C GLY A 295 8.21 -18.64 17.23
N TYR A 296 7.49 -17.60 17.65
CA TYR A 296 7.31 -16.39 16.86
C TYR A 296 8.63 -15.64 16.62
N TYR A 297 9.50 -15.56 17.64
CA TYR A 297 10.79 -14.87 17.58
C TYR A 297 11.95 -15.75 17.09
N HIS A 298 11.79 -17.07 17.16
CA HIS A 298 12.84 -18.04 16.82
C HIS A 298 12.31 -19.08 15.82
N ASP A 299 12.16 -20.33 16.25
CA ASP A 299 11.82 -21.46 15.39
C ASP A 299 10.37 -21.92 15.62
N ALA A 300 9.50 -21.55 14.69
CA ALA A 300 8.10 -21.94 14.69
C ALA A 300 7.91 -23.47 14.61
N ALA A 301 8.76 -24.18 13.85
CA ALA A 301 8.65 -25.62 13.67
C ALA A 301 8.93 -26.38 14.97
N THR A 302 10.03 -26.05 15.66
CA THR A 302 10.35 -26.66 16.96
C THR A 302 9.24 -26.35 17.97
N ALA A 303 8.80 -25.09 18.06
CA ALA A 303 7.73 -24.71 18.97
C ALA A 303 6.41 -25.47 18.70
N MET A 304 6.01 -25.62 17.43
CA MET A 304 4.85 -26.42 17.04
C MET A 304 4.95 -27.87 17.54
N SER A 305 6.12 -28.50 17.40
CA SER A 305 6.32 -29.89 17.86
C SER A 305 6.14 -30.03 19.38
N LYS A 306 6.64 -29.04 20.15
CA LYS A 306 6.53 -29.00 21.61
C LYS A 306 5.09 -28.72 22.06
N ILE A 307 4.41 -27.79 21.40
CA ILE A 307 2.98 -27.51 21.65
C ILE A 307 2.15 -28.76 21.36
N TYR A 308 2.36 -29.45 20.24
CA TYR A 308 1.63 -30.67 19.90
C TYR A 308 1.85 -31.80 20.92
N ALA A 309 3.07 -31.94 21.43
CA ALA A 309 3.39 -32.91 22.46
C ALA A 309 2.66 -32.60 23.79
N LEU A 310 2.59 -31.33 24.17
CA LEU A 310 1.95 -30.86 25.40
C LEU A 310 0.42 -30.84 25.33
N GLN A 311 -0.13 -30.24 24.26
CA GLN A 311 -1.54 -29.94 24.07
C GLN A 311 -1.87 -29.79 22.58
N PRO A 312 -2.18 -30.89 21.86
CA PRO A 312 -2.41 -30.87 20.42
C PRO A 312 -3.68 -30.10 19.99
N ASN A 313 -4.60 -29.84 20.92
CA ASN A 313 -5.78 -29.00 20.70
C ASN A 313 -5.56 -27.53 21.11
N SER A 314 -4.31 -27.08 21.30
CA SER A 314 -4.00 -25.70 21.62
C SER A 314 -4.19 -24.79 20.38
N PRO A 315 -4.90 -23.65 20.48
CA PRO A 315 -5.03 -22.70 19.36
C PRO A 315 -3.67 -22.06 19.00
N HIS A 316 -2.71 -22.09 19.91
CA HIS A 316 -1.34 -21.62 19.67
C HIS A 316 -0.59 -22.45 18.62
N PHE A 317 -0.93 -23.73 18.49
CA PHE A 317 -0.41 -24.57 17.41
C PHE A 317 -0.88 -24.07 16.04
N ASP A 318 -2.17 -23.75 15.93
CA ASP A 318 -2.75 -23.25 14.67
C ASP A 318 -2.12 -21.90 14.28
N PHE A 319 -1.90 -21.01 15.24
CA PHE A 319 -1.21 -19.74 15.04
C PHE A 319 0.21 -19.90 14.47
N LEU A 320 1.03 -20.79 15.04
CA LEU A 320 2.37 -21.00 14.49
C LEU A 320 2.34 -21.72 13.15
N LEU A 321 1.37 -22.63 12.94
CA LEU A 321 1.24 -23.34 11.68
C LEU A 321 0.86 -22.40 10.53
N THR A 322 -0.01 -21.42 10.76
CA THR A 322 -0.31 -20.42 9.74
C THR A 322 0.94 -19.60 9.37
N ARG A 323 1.73 -19.18 10.35
CA ARG A 323 3.02 -18.49 10.11
C ARG A 323 3.99 -19.35 9.31
N TRP A 324 4.18 -20.61 9.72
CA TRP A 324 5.10 -21.52 9.05
C TRP A 324 4.71 -21.75 7.58
N VAL A 325 3.42 -21.90 7.27
CA VAL A 325 2.94 -22.03 5.88
C VAL A 325 3.30 -20.80 5.04
N ASN A 326 3.07 -19.60 5.59
CA ASN A 326 3.41 -18.36 4.91
C ASN A 326 4.93 -18.20 4.73
N GLU A 327 5.72 -18.60 5.73
CA GLU A 327 7.17 -18.66 5.61
C GLU A 327 7.58 -19.58 4.44
N GLN A 328 7.00 -20.78 4.34
CA GLN A 328 7.26 -21.70 3.22
C GLN A 328 6.87 -21.09 1.86
N GLU A 329 5.69 -20.47 1.78
CA GLU A 329 5.22 -19.77 0.57
C GLU A 329 6.18 -18.63 0.17
N SER A 330 6.71 -17.88 1.13
CA SER A 330 7.65 -16.79 0.86
C SER A 330 8.99 -17.27 0.28
N THR A 331 9.34 -18.56 0.46
CA THR A 331 10.56 -19.12 -0.14
C THR A 331 10.43 -19.45 -1.63
N VAL A 332 9.20 -19.58 -2.13
CA VAL A 332 8.90 -19.99 -3.52
C VAL A 332 8.28 -18.89 -4.37
N ASN A 333 7.76 -17.85 -3.73
CA ASN A 333 7.19 -16.66 -4.37
C ASN A 333 8.25 -15.53 -4.43
N ASP A 334 8.26 -14.75 -5.52
CA ASP A 334 9.08 -13.53 -5.60
C ASP A 334 8.31 -12.34 -5.00
N TYR A 335 8.85 -11.79 -3.92
CA TYR A 335 8.26 -10.68 -3.17
C TYR A 335 8.41 -9.32 -3.88
N TYR A 336 9.50 -9.11 -4.63
CA TYR A 336 9.83 -7.81 -5.22
C TYR A 336 9.37 -7.67 -6.66
N ASN A 337 8.98 -8.77 -7.30
CA ASN A 337 8.53 -8.75 -8.68
C ASN A 337 7.17 -9.42 -8.84
N ALA A 338 6.11 -8.66 -8.56
CA ALA A 338 4.72 -9.06 -8.78
C ALA A 338 4.39 -9.42 -10.24
N GLN A 339 5.25 -9.06 -11.20
CA GLN A 339 5.10 -9.42 -12.63
C GLN A 339 5.91 -10.66 -13.04
N SER A 340 6.74 -11.21 -12.15
CA SER A 340 7.39 -12.50 -12.35
C SER A 340 6.53 -13.61 -11.75
N SER A 341 5.95 -14.44 -12.61
CA SER A 341 5.42 -15.71 -12.14
C SER A 341 6.58 -16.68 -12.01
N THR A 342 6.86 -17.16 -10.80
CA THR A 342 7.77 -18.29 -10.57
C THR A 342 7.07 -19.58 -11.01
N TYR A 343 6.95 -19.79 -12.32
CA TYR A 343 6.41 -21.01 -12.90
C TYR A 343 7.49 -21.82 -13.65
N PRO A 344 7.75 -23.09 -13.26
CA PRO A 344 7.22 -23.78 -12.08
C PRO A 344 7.85 -23.25 -10.78
N TRP A 345 7.19 -23.48 -9.64
CA TRP A 345 7.80 -23.21 -8.33
C TRP A 345 9.07 -24.02 -8.10
N ASP A 346 10.03 -23.40 -7.42
CA ASP A 346 11.24 -24.06 -6.92
C ASP A 346 11.09 -24.43 -5.43
N GLY A 347 10.61 -25.64 -5.17
CA GLY A 347 10.45 -26.18 -3.81
C GLY A 347 11.74 -26.69 -3.14
N THR A 348 12.93 -26.27 -3.59
CA THR A 348 14.21 -26.72 -2.98
C THR A 348 14.44 -26.16 -1.58
N LYS A 349 13.91 -24.97 -1.28
CA LYS A 349 14.05 -24.29 0.03
C LYS A 349 12.98 -24.68 1.07
N ILE A 350 11.99 -25.48 0.68
CA ILE A 350 10.90 -25.91 1.57
C ILE A 350 11.45 -26.79 2.71
N ASP A 351 11.00 -26.54 3.94
CA ASP A 351 11.34 -27.33 5.11
C ASP A 351 10.70 -28.73 5.05
N ARG A 352 11.47 -29.69 4.52
CA ARG A 352 11.07 -31.10 4.38
C ARG A 352 10.89 -31.81 5.71
N LYS A 353 11.64 -31.40 6.75
CA LYS A 353 11.60 -32.07 8.06
C LYS A 353 10.27 -31.81 8.74
N THR A 354 9.85 -30.55 8.79
CA THR A 354 8.56 -30.15 9.37
C THR A 354 7.40 -30.66 8.52
N LEU A 355 7.51 -30.62 7.19
CA LEU A 355 6.50 -31.19 6.30
C LEU A 355 6.30 -32.70 6.54
N SER A 356 7.39 -33.46 6.70
CA SER A 356 7.31 -34.89 7.03
C SER A 356 6.63 -35.12 8.37
N TRP A 357 7.00 -34.35 9.39
CA TRP A 357 6.38 -34.42 10.71
C TRP A 357 4.88 -34.09 10.67
N LEU A 358 4.45 -33.11 9.86
CA LEU A 358 3.03 -32.84 9.62
C LEU A 358 2.32 -34.04 8.99
N GLY A 359 2.99 -34.78 8.09
CA GLY A 359 2.49 -36.04 7.55
C GLY A 359 2.28 -37.10 8.63
N ASP A 360 3.23 -37.27 9.54
CA ASP A 360 3.17 -38.26 10.63
C ASP A 360 2.02 -37.97 11.59
N ILE A 361 1.82 -36.71 12.00
CA ILE A 361 0.71 -36.34 12.90
C ILE A 361 -0.67 -36.55 12.25
N LEU A 362 -0.76 -36.50 10.92
CA LEU A 362 -2.00 -36.74 10.18
C LEU A 362 -2.34 -38.24 10.06
N GLN A 363 -1.34 -39.13 10.15
CA GLN A 363 -1.56 -40.59 10.17
C GLN A 363 -2.08 -41.08 11.52
N GLN A 364 -1.64 -40.44 12.62
CA GLN A 364 -2.06 -40.79 13.98
C GLN A 364 -2.59 -39.54 14.72
N PRO A 365 -3.71 -38.96 14.26
CA PRO A 365 -4.14 -37.67 14.75
C PRO A 365 -4.60 -37.77 16.20
N LYS A 366 -3.84 -37.17 17.12
CA LYS A 366 -4.40 -36.70 18.39
C LYS A 366 -5.51 -35.67 18.10
N LYS A 367 -6.33 -35.36 19.11
CA LYS A 367 -7.38 -34.34 18.99
C LYS A 367 -6.75 -32.97 18.69
N LEU A 368 -6.76 -32.57 17.41
CA LEU A 368 -6.31 -31.26 16.93
C LEU A 368 -7.39 -30.19 17.14
N HIS A 369 -6.99 -28.93 17.26
CA HIS A 369 -7.93 -27.79 17.33
C HIS A 369 -8.60 -27.56 15.96
N ASN A 370 -7.79 -27.40 14.91
CA ASN A 370 -8.26 -27.27 13.52
C ASN A 370 -7.63 -28.33 12.59
N PRO A 371 -8.20 -29.54 12.49
CA PRO A 371 -7.71 -30.56 11.54
C PRO A 371 -7.70 -30.08 10.08
N ALA A 372 -8.65 -29.21 9.70
CA ALA A 372 -8.72 -28.64 8.35
C ALA A 372 -7.47 -27.82 8.01
N LEU A 373 -6.94 -27.05 8.97
CA LEU A 373 -5.71 -26.27 8.80
C LEU A 373 -4.52 -27.19 8.52
N VAL A 374 -4.34 -28.25 9.32
CA VAL A 374 -3.20 -29.17 9.19
C VAL A 374 -3.19 -29.87 7.84
N TYR A 375 -4.34 -30.40 7.41
CA TYR A 375 -4.46 -31.01 6.08
C TYR A 375 -4.22 -29.98 4.97
N LEU A 376 -4.76 -28.77 5.09
CA LEU A 376 -4.58 -27.73 4.08
C LEU A 376 -3.11 -27.30 3.97
N ALA A 377 -2.45 -27.04 5.11
CA ALA A 377 -1.04 -26.71 5.20
C ALA A 377 -0.15 -27.81 4.59
N TYR A 378 -0.39 -29.06 4.98
CA TYR A 378 0.33 -30.21 4.44
C TYR A 378 0.16 -30.31 2.92
N GLY A 379 -1.08 -30.19 2.41
CA GLY A 379 -1.32 -30.26 0.97
C GLY A 379 -0.69 -29.10 0.20
N TYR A 380 -0.81 -27.88 0.72
CA TYR A 380 -0.31 -26.66 0.08
C TYR A 380 1.21 -26.67 -0.04
N VAL A 381 1.92 -27.08 1.00
CA VAL A 381 3.38 -27.17 0.95
C VAL A 381 3.86 -28.37 0.12
N ASN A 382 3.13 -29.50 0.10
CA ASN A 382 3.44 -30.62 -0.80
C ASN A 382 3.32 -30.25 -2.29
N MET A 383 2.42 -29.33 -2.65
CA MET A 383 2.27 -28.85 -4.02
C MET A 383 3.55 -28.19 -4.54
N PHE A 384 4.21 -27.35 -3.73
CA PHE A 384 5.45 -26.66 -4.12
C PHE A 384 6.62 -27.61 -4.42
N ILE A 385 6.56 -28.82 -3.87
CA ILE A 385 7.57 -29.86 -4.06
C ILE A 385 7.15 -30.93 -5.07
N LYS A 386 6.09 -30.66 -5.84
CA LYS A 386 5.53 -31.52 -6.91
C LYS A 386 4.90 -32.83 -6.42
N GLU A 387 4.56 -32.92 -5.14
CA GLU A 387 3.82 -34.06 -4.56
C GLU A 387 2.30 -33.84 -4.73
N HIS A 388 1.86 -33.71 -5.98
CA HIS A 388 0.52 -33.25 -6.34
C HIS A 388 -0.61 -34.18 -5.89
N ASP A 389 -0.38 -35.50 -5.92
CA ASP A 389 -1.35 -36.49 -5.43
C ASP A 389 -1.54 -36.40 -3.93
N ARG A 390 -0.45 -36.19 -3.17
CA ARG A 390 -0.51 -35.95 -1.72
C ARG A 390 -1.28 -34.67 -1.42
N ALA A 391 -1.04 -33.62 -2.21
CA ALA A 391 -1.77 -32.36 -2.08
C ALA A 391 -3.28 -32.55 -2.29
N SER A 392 -3.67 -33.25 -3.35
CA SER A 392 -5.09 -33.52 -3.67
C SER A 392 -5.81 -34.33 -2.59
N ASP A 393 -5.18 -35.40 -2.09
CA ASP A 393 -5.73 -36.20 -0.98
C ASP A 393 -5.89 -35.36 0.29
N ALA A 394 -4.88 -34.54 0.62
CA ALA A 394 -4.92 -33.65 1.77
C ALA A 394 -6.05 -32.61 1.66
N TYR A 395 -6.25 -31.99 0.49
CA TYR A 395 -7.36 -31.06 0.28
C TYR A 395 -8.75 -31.72 0.40
N THR A 396 -8.87 -32.96 -0.09
CA THR A 396 -10.09 -33.76 0.08
C THR A 396 -10.39 -34.02 1.55
N LYS A 397 -9.37 -34.34 2.34
CA LYS A 397 -9.49 -34.53 3.80
C LYS A 397 -9.78 -33.20 4.51
N ALA A 398 -9.11 -32.11 4.16
CA ALA A 398 -9.37 -30.77 4.71
C ALA A 398 -10.83 -30.36 4.54
N ARG A 399 -11.42 -30.63 3.36
CA ARG A 399 -12.84 -30.34 3.07
C ARG A 399 -13.79 -31.02 4.06
N ARG A 400 -13.52 -32.26 4.47
CA ARG A 400 -14.34 -32.98 5.45
C ARG A 400 -14.35 -32.29 6.83
N TYR A 401 -13.25 -31.64 7.20
CA TYR A 401 -13.09 -30.94 8.49
C TYR A 401 -13.40 -29.43 8.43
N SER A 402 -13.65 -28.87 7.25
CA SER A 402 -13.91 -27.43 7.04
C SER A 402 -15.18 -26.89 7.72
N LYS A 403 -16.07 -27.77 8.21
CA LYS A 403 -17.37 -27.43 8.84
C LYS A 403 -18.22 -26.45 8.00
N LYS A 404 -18.09 -26.46 6.67
CA LYS A 404 -18.78 -25.55 5.73
C LYS A 404 -18.49 -24.06 5.97
N LYS A 405 -17.36 -23.70 6.60
CA LYS A 405 -16.93 -22.30 6.70
C LYS A 405 -16.56 -21.76 5.30
N PRO A 406 -17.19 -20.67 4.80
CA PRO A 406 -16.97 -20.18 3.44
C PRO A 406 -15.51 -19.90 3.10
N LEU A 407 -14.78 -19.22 3.99
CA LEU A 407 -13.39 -18.84 3.75
C LEU A 407 -12.45 -20.06 3.64
N ILE A 408 -12.67 -21.09 4.47
CA ILE A 408 -11.90 -22.36 4.37
C ILE A 408 -12.23 -23.08 3.06
N ALA A 409 -13.52 -23.12 2.68
CA ALA A 409 -13.94 -23.77 1.44
C ALA A 409 -13.38 -23.08 0.19
N ALA A 410 -13.35 -21.74 0.17
CA ALA A 410 -12.75 -20.94 -0.89
C ALA A 410 -11.23 -21.19 -0.99
N GLN A 411 -10.52 -21.21 0.14
CA GLN A 411 -9.08 -21.48 0.15
C GLN A 411 -8.74 -22.90 -0.32
N ILE A 412 -9.51 -23.91 0.11
CA ILE A 412 -9.37 -25.28 -0.43
C ILE A 412 -9.60 -25.30 -1.93
N ARG A 413 -10.62 -24.58 -2.45
CA ARG A 413 -10.90 -24.52 -3.89
C ARG A 413 -9.74 -23.89 -4.65
N LEU A 414 -9.24 -22.73 -4.19
CA LEU A 414 -8.07 -22.07 -4.78
C LEU A 414 -6.84 -22.98 -4.83
N PHE A 415 -6.55 -23.71 -3.76
CA PHE A 415 -5.39 -24.60 -3.71
C PHE A 415 -5.53 -25.83 -4.60
N ASN A 416 -6.76 -26.31 -4.84
CA ASN A 416 -7.00 -27.32 -5.87
C ASN A 416 -6.71 -26.78 -7.27
N ILE A 417 -7.11 -25.54 -7.57
CA ILE A 417 -6.84 -24.89 -8.86
C ILE A 417 -5.33 -24.74 -9.07
N LEU A 418 -4.62 -24.22 -8.07
CA LEU A 418 -3.15 -24.08 -8.12
C LEU A 418 -2.47 -25.42 -8.36
N ASN A 419 -2.88 -26.47 -7.64
CA ASN A 419 -2.30 -27.80 -7.79
C ASN A 419 -2.60 -28.40 -9.18
N GLU A 420 -3.79 -28.16 -9.72
CA GLU A 420 -4.16 -28.60 -11.07
C GLU A 420 -3.33 -27.88 -12.14
N VAL A 421 -3.24 -26.55 -12.09
CA VAL A 421 -2.49 -25.73 -13.05
C VAL A 421 -0.99 -26.06 -13.01
N ALA A 422 -0.43 -26.29 -11.82
CA ALA A 422 0.98 -26.66 -11.65
C ALA A 422 1.40 -27.93 -12.41
N GLN A 423 0.44 -28.83 -12.69
CA GLN A 423 0.69 -30.10 -13.37
C GLN A 423 0.55 -30.03 -14.89
N LEU A 424 -0.02 -28.95 -15.42
CA LEU A 424 -0.33 -28.84 -16.84
C LEU A 424 0.95 -28.74 -17.67
N LYS A 425 1.00 -29.51 -18.75
CA LYS A 425 2.05 -29.41 -19.79
C LYS A 425 1.54 -28.75 -21.08
N ARG A 426 0.23 -28.86 -21.32
CA ARG A 426 -0.51 -28.33 -22.46
C ARG A 426 -1.94 -28.03 -22.02
N ILE A 427 -2.62 -27.17 -22.76
CA ILE A 427 -4.03 -26.83 -22.55
C ILE A 427 -4.76 -27.11 -23.87
N GLU A 428 -5.60 -28.13 -23.87
CA GLU A 428 -6.49 -28.48 -24.97
C GLU A 428 -7.95 -28.41 -24.49
N LYS A 429 -8.91 -28.81 -25.33
CA LYS A 429 -10.36 -28.70 -25.04
C LYS A 429 -10.78 -29.38 -23.73
N ASN A 430 -10.11 -30.46 -23.33
CA ASN A 430 -10.43 -31.19 -22.11
C ASN A 430 -9.99 -30.39 -20.87
N GLU A 431 -8.78 -29.85 -20.87
CA GLU A 431 -8.26 -28.98 -19.82
C GLU A 431 -9.07 -27.68 -19.75
N GLU A 432 -9.39 -27.05 -20.88
CA GLU A 432 -10.25 -25.87 -20.94
C GLU A 432 -11.61 -26.13 -20.28
N LYS A 433 -12.28 -27.24 -20.63
CA LYS A 433 -13.58 -27.61 -20.08
C LYS A 433 -13.53 -27.83 -18.56
N ARG A 434 -12.43 -28.40 -18.07
CA ARG A 434 -12.23 -28.68 -16.64
C ARG A 434 -11.92 -27.43 -15.83
N LEU A 435 -11.05 -26.57 -16.35
CA LEU A 435 -10.60 -25.34 -15.66
C LEU A 435 -11.60 -24.20 -15.75
N LEU A 436 -12.35 -24.09 -16.84
CA LEU A 436 -13.25 -22.95 -17.08
C LEU A 436 -14.16 -22.61 -15.88
N PRO A 437 -14.93 -23.54 -15.28
CA PRO A 437 -15.78 -23.20 -14.13
C PRO A 437 -15.00 -22.71 -12.91
N GLU A 438 -13.77 -23.20 -12.74
CA GLU A 438 -12.90 -22.80 -11.64
C GLU A 438 -12.30 -21.40 -11.84
N LEU A 439 -11.89 -21.08 -13.06
CA LEU A 439 -11.36 -19.78 -13.41
C LEU A 439 -12.45 -18.71 -13.48
N VAL A 440 -13.66 -19.06 -13.94
CA VAL A 440 -14.83 -18.16 -13.85
C VAL A 440 -15.13 -17.82 -12.39
N TRP A 441 -15.14 -18.82 -11.51
CA TRP A 441 -15.30 -18.57 -10.08
C TRP A 441 -14.23 -17.61 -9.55
N LEU A 442 -12.95 -17.89 -9.83
CA LEU A 442 -11.83 -17.10 -9.32
C LEU A 442 -11.84 -15.64 -9.83
N TYR A 443 -12.04 -15.42 -11.13
CA TYR A 443 -11.87 -14.08 -11.71
C TYR A 443 -13.17 -13.28 -11.83
N GLN A 444 -14.34 -13.91 -11.77
CA GLN A 444 -15.62 -13.22 -12.00
C GLN A 444 -16.60 -13.30 -10.83
N GLU A 445 -16.52 -14.33 -9.99
CA GLU A 445 -17.41 -14.51 -8.84
C GLU A 445 -16.77 -14.03 -7.54
N VAL A 446 -15.52 -14.43 -7.24
CA VAL A 446 -14.80 -14.03 -6.02
C VAL A 446 -14.72 -12.50 -5.88
N PRO A 447 -14.38 -11.70 -6.91
CA PRO A 447 -14.34 -10.23 -6.77
C PRO A 447 -15.70 -9.58 -6.49
N LYS A 448 -16.81 -10.32 -6.64
CA LYS A 448 -18.18 -9.85 -6.36
C LYS A 448 -18.72 -10.40 -5.03
N ASP A 449 -18.01 -11.32 -4.38
CA ASP A 449 -18.43 -11.94 -3.14
C ASP A 449 -18.04 -11.07 -1.94
N SER A 450 -18.98 -10.26 -1.45
CA SER A 450 -18.78 -9.37 -0.30
C SER A 450 -18.41 -10.10 0.99
N THR A 451 -18.60 -11.42 1.08
CA THR A 451 -18.21 -12.22 2.24
C THR A 451 -16.75 -12.68 2.17
N LEU A 452 -16.18 -12.80 0.96
CA LEU A 452 -14.81 -13.24 0.75
C LEU A 452 -13.85 -12.07 0.56
N VAL A 453 -14.23 -11.07 -0.25
CA VAL A 453 -13.35 -9.95 -0.66
C VAL A 453 -12.61 -9.29 0.51
N PRO A 454 -13.20 -9.04 1.70
CA PRO A 454 -12.49 -8.35 2.77
C PRO A 454 -11.30 -9.11 3.38
N THR A 455 -11.15 -10.41 3.11
CA THR A 455 -10.21 -11.27 3.85
C THR A 455 -9.56 -12.35 3.00
N PHE A 456 -10.22 -12.83 1.93
CA PHE A 456 -9.74 -13.95 1.14
C PHE A 456 -8.56 -13.55 0.25
N ARG A 457 -7.37 -14.05 0.57
CA ARG A 457 -6.14 -13.79 -0.17
C ARG A 457 -6.10 -14.67 -1.42
N HIS A 458 -6.40 -14.09 -2.57
CA HIS A 458 -6.50 -14.80 -3.85
C HIS A 458 -5.78 -14.12 -5.01
N GLU A 459 -5.44 -12.84 -4.88
CA GLU A 459 -4.89 -12.01 -5.97
C GLU A 459 -3.54 -12.53 -6.47
N TYR A 460 -2.62 -12.87 -5.56
CA TYR A 460 -1.33 -13.45 -5.94
C TYR A 460 -1.49 -14.77 -6.69
N ALA A 461 -2.29 -15.70 -6.15
CA ALA A 461 -2.60 -16.97 -6.82
C ALA A 461 -3.23 -16.75 -8.20
N ALA A 462 -4.14 -15.79 -8.32
CA ALA A 462 -4.78 -15.44 -9.58
C ALA A 462 -3.78 -14.89 -10.61
N GLY A 463 -2.82 -14.08 -10.18
CA GLY A 463 -1.70 -13.61 -11.01
C GLY A 463 -0.76 -14.76 -11.41
N TRP A 464 -0.39 -15.63 -10.47
CA TRP A 464 0.43 -16.82 -10.73
C TRP A 464 -0.24 -17.76 -11.74
N ILE A 465 -1.55 -18.01 -11.62
CA ILE A 465 -2.32 -18.83 -12.57
C ILE A 465 -2.27 -18.22 -13.97
N LYS A 466 -2.48 -16.91 -14.12
CA LYS A 466 -2.35 -16.21 -15.41
C LYS A 466 -0.96 -16.44 -16.03
N GLY A 467 0.11 -16.21 -15.27
CA GLY A 467 1.48 -16.38 -15.73
C GLY A 467 1.83 -17.84 -16.08
N ALA A 468 1.33 -18.80 -15.31
CA ALA A 468 1.49 -20.23 -15.58
C ALA A 468 0.79 -20.63 -16.89
N LEU A 469 -0.48 -20.25 -17.07
CA LEU A 469 -1.24 -20.53 -18.30
C LEU A 469 -0.57 -19.88 -19.52
N SER A 470 -0.11 -18.64 -19.39
CA SER A 470 0.63 -17.95 -20.45
C SER A 470 1.91 -18.69 -20.84
N THR A 471 2.71 -19.09 -19.85
CA THR A 471 3.95 -19.86 -20.07
C THR A 471 3.66 -21.20 -20.75
N ILE A 472 2.58 -21.90 -20.38
CA ILE A 472 2.18 -23.16 -21.02
C ILE A 472 1.80 -22.93 -22.48
N PHE A 473 0.99 -21.90 -22.79
CA PHE A 473 0.65 -21.57 -24.18
C PHE A 473 1.88 -21.18 -25.00
N GLN A 474 2.78 -20.39 -24.43
CA GLN A 474 4.03 -19.99 -25.09
C GLN A 474 4.90 -21.19 -25.44
N LYS A 475 5.09 -22.14 -24.51
CA LYS A 475 5.84 -23.39 -24.74
C LYS A 475 5.20 -24.29 -25.81
N ASN A 476 3.90 -24.15 -26.05
CA ASN A 476 3.14 -24.89 -27.06
C ASN A 476 2.89 -24.05 -28.33
N ASN A 477 3.70 -23.01 -28.58
CA ASN A 477 3.64 -22.15 -29.77
C ASN A 477 2.30 -21.42 -30.01
N ASN A 478 1.57 -21.09 -28.94
CA ASN A 478 0.34 -20.31 -29.00
C ASN A 478 0.54 -18.92 -28.39
N ALA A 479 1.22 -18.04 -29.13
CA ALA A 479 1.54 -16.68 -28.67
C ALA A 479 0.29 -15.84 -28.38
N LEU A 480 -0.79 -16.03 -29.15
CA LEU A 480 -2.05 -15.29 -28.95
C LEU A 480 -2.67 -15.59 -27.58
N MET A 481 -2.77 -16.87 -27.20
CA MET A 481 -3.31 -17.23 -25.90
C MET A 481 -2.33 -16.89 -24.77
N ALA A 482 -1.02 -16.99 -25.01
CA ALA A 482 -0.03 -16.55 -24.03
C ALA A 482 -0.25 -15.07 -23.64
N GLU A 483 -0.42 -14.21 -24.65
CA GLU A 483 -0.68 -12.78 -24.47
C GLU A 483 -2.03 -12.49 -23.78
N LEU A 484 -3.10 -13.24 -24.11
CA LEU A 484 -4.42 -13.04 -23.50
C LEU A 484 -4.42 -13.32 -21.98
N TRP A 485 -3.64 -14.32 -21.55
CA TRP A 485 -3.58 -14.71 -20.15
C TRP A 485 -2.64 -13.85 -19.32
N ASP A 486 -1.45 -13.51 -19.83
CA ASP A 486 -0.47 -12.65 -19.16
C ASP A 486 0.30 -11.85 -20.22
N SER A 487 -0.14 -10.60 -20.42
CA SER A 487 0.41 -9.72 -21.45
C SER A 487 1.85 -9.33 -21.12
N LYS A 488 2.73 -9.40 -22.13
CA LYS A 488 4.14 -8.99 -21.99
C LYS A 488 4.46 -7.81 -22.91
N PRO A 489 5.31 -6.86 -22.46
CA PRO A 489 5.80 -5.80 -23.32
C PRO A 489 6.41 -6.37 -24.61
N GLY A 490 5.99 -5.83 -25.76
CA GLY A 490 6.56 -6.17 -27.06
C GLY A 490 5.69 -7.07 -27.95
N PHE A 491 4.58 -7.64 -27.47
CA PHE A 491 3.69 -8.44 -28.31
C PHE A 491 3.23 -7.72 -29.59
N TYR A 492 2.91 -6.43 -29.48
CA TYR A 492 2.47 -5.61 -30.61
C TYR A 492 3.58 -5.13 -31.54
N ASP A 493 4.85 -5.50 -31.30
CA ASP A 493 5.96 -5.20 -32.21
C ASP A 493 5.95 -6.08 -33.46
N ASN A 494 5.29 -7.23 -33.37
CA ASN A 494 5.05 -8.08 -34.50
C ASN A 494 3.66 -7.77 -35.09
N ASN A 495 3.64 -7.27 -36.32
CA ASN A 495 2.41 -6.92 -37.03
C ASN A 495 1.46 -8.12 -37.20
N GLU A 496 1.97 -9.34 -37.40
CA GLU A 496 1.14 -10.55 -37.52
C GLU A 496 0.50 -10.92 -36.18
N GLN A 497 1.24 -10.80 -35.08
CA GLN A 497 0.71 -11.01 -33.72
C GLN A 497 -0.39 -9.99 -33.40
N GLY A 498 -0.14 -8.71 -33.69
CA GLY A 498 -1.13 -7.65 -33.57
C GLY A 498 -2.39 -7.92 -34.39
N ALA A 499 -2.24 -8.28 -35.68
CA ALA A 499 -3.37 -8.58 -36.56
C ALA A 499 -4.16 -9.81 -36.08
N SER A 500 -3.47 -10.82 -35.55
CA SER A 500 -4.12 -11.99 -34.95
C SER A 500 -4.93 -11.62 -33.71
N MET A 501 -4.43 -10.73 -32.85
CA MET A 501 -5.16 -10.27 -31.67
C MET A 501 -6.40 -9.46 -32.05
N GLU A 502 -6.26 -8.53 -33.00
CA GLU A 502 -7.38 -7.75 -33.53
C GLU A 502 -8.49 -8.67 -34.08
N LYS A 503 -8.11 -9.64 -34.93
CA LYS A 503 -9.04 -10.64 -35.46
C LYS A 503 -9.74 -11.43 -34.36
N PHE A 504 -9.00 -11.82 -33.32
CA PHE A 504 -9.57 -12.53 -32.17
C PHE A 504 -10.58 -11.68 -31.40
N LEU A 505 -10.24 -10.42 -31.10
CA LEU A 505 -11.12 -9.53 -30.35
C LEU A 505 -12.41 -9.20 -31.14
N LEU A 506 -12.31 -9.00 -32.46
CA LEU A 506 -13.45 -8.76 -33.35
C LEU A 506 -14.40 -9.96 -33.53
N GLN A 507 -13.97 -11.19 -33.21
CA GLN A 507 -14.80 -12.38 -33.40
C GLN A 507 -16.05 -12.35 -32.50
N GLU A 508 -17.25 -12.35 -33.10
CA GLU A 508 -18.52 -12.26 -32.34
C GLU A 508 -18.80 -13.50 -31.46
N SER A 509 -18.57 -14.70 -32.00
CA SER A 509 -18.80 -15.95 -31.27
C SER A 509 -17.50 -16.51 -30.72
N LYS A 510 -17.36 -16.54 -29.39
CA LYS A 510 -16.21 -17.11 -28.68
C LYS A 510 -16.66 -18.30 -27.83
N SER A 511 -15.78 -19.29 -27.67
CA SER A 511 -15.97 -20.35 -26.66
C SER A 511 -15.94 -19.73 -25.26
N GLY A 512 -16.48 -20.40 -24.24
CA GLY A 512 -16.44 -19.89 -22.86
C GLY A 512 -15.02 -19.58 -22.37
N TRP A 513 -14.04 -20.39 -22.77
CA TRP A 513 -12.61 -20.16 -22.50
C TRP A 513 -12.10 -18.87 -23.16
N ASN A 514 -12.36 -18.69 -24.45
CA ASN A 514 -11.93 -17.50 -25.18
C ASN A 514 -12.66 -16.23 -24.71
N THR A 515 -13.92 -16.36 -24.29
CA THR A 515 -14.67 -15.26 -23.66
C THR A 515 -14.03 -14.85 -22.34
N LEU A 516 -13.66 -15.82 -21.48
CA LEU A 516 -12.98 -15.52 -20.23
C LEU A 516 -11.62 -14.84 -20.50
N ALA A 517 -10.80 -15.39 -21.39
CA ALA A 517 -9.51 -14.82 -21.75
C ALA A 517 -9.63 -13.39 -22.29
N ALA A 518 -10.60 -13.13 -23.18
CA ALA A 518 -10.88 -11.79 -23.69
C ALA A 518 -11.32 -10.82 -22.58
N ASN A 519 -12.17 -11.26 -21.65
CA ASN A 519 -12.63 -10.43 -20.54
C ASN A 519 -11.52 -10.08 -19.53
N LEU A 520 -10.46 -10.89 -19.45
CA LEU A 520 -9.32 -10.67 -18.56
C LEU A 520 -8.15 -9.95 -19.24
N TYR A 521 -8.27 -9.67 -20.54
CA TYR A 521 -7.24 -9.00 -21.31
C TYR A 521 -7.22 -7.50 -20.96
N PRO A 522 -6.06 -6.92 -20.63
CA PRO A 522 -5.99 -5.53 -20.17
C PRO A 522 -6.18 -4.49 -21.28
N TYR A 523 -6.23 -4.89 -22.55
CA TYR A 523 -6.29 -3.97 -23.68
C TYR A 523 -7.56 -4.14 -24.51
N THR A 524 -8.11 -3.01 -24.93
CA THR A 524 -9.25 -2.92 -25.82
C THR A 524 -8.79 -2.79 -27.28
N LEU A 525 -9.72 -2.94 -28.24
CA LEU A 525 -9.42 -2.64 -29.65
C LEU A 525 -8.99 -1.17 -29.84
N SER A 526 -9.57 -0.22 -29.11
CA SER A 526 -9.19 1.19 -29.20
C SER A 526 -7.76 1.43 -28.72
N ASP A 527 -7.31 0.74 -27.67
CA ASP A 527 -5.91 0.80 -27.22
C ASP A 527 -4.95 0.35 -28.31
N ILE A 528 -5.30 -0.73 -29.01
CA ILE A 528 -4.50 -1.31 -30.10
C ILE A 528 -4.45 -0.34 -31.28
N TYR A 529 -5.59 0.17 -31.75
CA TYR A 529 -5.64 1.09 -32.88
C TYR A 529 -4.90 2.40 -32.58
N GLU A 530 -5.09 2.96 -31.40
CA GLU A 530 -4.40 4.19 -30.98
C GLU A 530 -2.88 3.98 -30.93
N SER A 531 -2.41 2.90 -30.31
CA SER A 531 -0.97 2.61 -30.22
C SER A 531 -0.32 2.51 -31.60
N ARG A 532 -0.95 1.80 -32.55
CA ARG A 532 -0.47 1.68 -33.93
C ARG A 532 -0.51 3.01 -34.67
N SER A 533 -1.56 3.80 -34.47
CA SER A 533 -1.66 5.15 -35.04
C SER A 533 -0.51 6.05 -34.60
N ILE A 534 -0.17 6.02 -33.31
CA ILE A 534 0.94 6.82 -32.75
C ILE A 534 2.28 6.41 -33.39
N TYR A 535 2.57 5.10 -33.51
CA TYR A 535 3.77 4.66 -34.21
C TYR A 535 3.77 5.03 -35.70
N ALA A 536 2.63 4.88 -36.39
CA ALA A 536 2.48 5.27 -37.78
C ALA A 536 2.77 6.78 -37.98
N TYR A 537 2.31 7.65 -37.07
CA TYR A 537 2.64 9.07 -37.08
C TYR A 537 4.15 9.33 -36.99
N TYR A 538 4.83 8.76 -36.00
CA TYR A 538 6.28 8.97 -35.85
C TYR A 538 7.10 8.37 -37.00
N GLN A 539 6.58 7.32 -37.63
CA GLN A 539 7.14 6.68 -38.82
C GLN A 539 6.70 7.35 -40.14
N GLN A 540 5.99 8.49 -40.05
CA GLN A 540 5.53 9.30 -41.20
C GLN A 540 4.57 8.56 -42.16
N ARG A 541 3.84 7.55 -41.68
CA ARG A 541 2.75 6.85 -42.40
C ARG A 541 1.41 7.49 -42.05
N PHE A 542 1.17 8.70 -42.56
CA PHE A 542 0.06 9.55 -42.11
C PHE A 542 -1.33 9.04 -42.47
N ASP A 543 -1.53 8.51 -43.69
CA ASP A 543 -2.83 7.98 -44.10
C ASP A 543 -3.27 6.81 -43.18
N GLU A 544 -2.31 5.94 -42.84
CA GLU A 544 -2.50 4.86 -41.87
C GLU A 544 -2.75 5.40 -40.45
N ALA A 545 -1.99 6.41 -40.01
CA ALA A 545 -2.15 7.02 -38.69
C ALA A 545 -3.57 7.60 -38.50
N VAL A 546 -4.10 8.30 -39.52
CA VAL A 546 -5.45 8.86 -39.48
C VAL A 546 -6.50 7.75 -39.45
N ASP A 547 -6.45 6.77 -40.35
CA ASP A 547 -7.40 5.65 -40.40
C ASP A 547 -7.45 4.88 -39.07
N LEU A 548 -6.29 4.57 -38.49
CA LEU A 548 -6.21 3.88 -37.20
C LEU A 548 -6.75 4.74 -36.06
N MET A 549 -6.43 6.03 -36.02
CA MET A 549 -6.96 6.92 -34.97
C MET A 549 -8.48 7.07 -35.10
N GLU A 550 -9.05 7.09 -36.30
CA GLU A 550 -10.51 7.13 -36.49
C GLU A 550 -11.21 5.92 -35.87
N ARG A 551 -10.57 4.74 -35.92
CA ARG A 551 -11.08 3.50 -35.31
C ARG A 551 -10.91 3.44 -33.80
N ALA A 552 -10.02 4.23 -33.21
CA ALA A 552 -9.80 4.30 -31.77
C ALA A 552 -10.91 5.15 -31.09
N THR A 553 -12.11 4.58 -30.97
CA THR A 553 -13.28 5.29 -30.46
C THR A 553 -13.32 5.35 -28.93
N PRO A 554 -13.99 6.36 -28.33
CA PRO A 554 -14.15 6.48 -26.89
C PRO A 554 -14.80 5.26 -26.26
N GLN A 555 -14.38 4.90 -25.05
CA GLN A 555 -14.94 3.77 -24.30
C GLN A 555 -15.11 4.12 -22.83
N GLN A 556 -16.06 3.46 -22.17
CA GLN A 556 -16.20 3.53 -20.72
C GLN A 556 -15.52 2.32 -20.09
N VAL A 557 -14.61 2.57 -19.15
CA VAL A 557 -13.96 1.52 -18.37
C VAL A 557 -14.40 1.59 -16.93
N ARG A 558 -14.56 0.43 -16.30
CA ARG A 558 -14.94 0.35 -14.89
C ARG A 558 -13.74 0.74 -14.02
N ALA A 559 -13.89 1.76 -13.20
CA ALA A 559 -12.92 2.22 -12.21
C ALA A 559 -13.40 1.88 -10.79
N GLU A 560 -12.52 2.01 -9.79
CA GLU A 560 -12.84 1.67 -8.38
C GLU A 560 -14.07 2.42 -7.84
N ARG A 561 -14.35 3.63 -8.36
CA ARG A 561 -15.46 4.49 -7.92
C ARG A 561 -16.51 4.77 -9.01
N GLY A 562 -16.60 3.94 -10.05
CA GLY A 562 -17.61 4.11 -11.11
C GLY A 562 -17.11 3.72 -12.49
N TYR A 563 -17.35 4.58 -13.47
CA TYR A 563 -16.82 4.46 -14.83
C TYR A 563 -15.95 5.67 -15.14
N ASP A 564 -14.78 5.44 -15.71
CA ASP A 564 -13.93 6.47 -16.31
C ASP A 564 -14.11 6.45 -17.83
N ASP A 565 -14.16 7.64 -18.43
CA ASP A 565 -14.24 7.81 -19.87
C ASP A 565 -12.83 7.84 -20.47
N LEU A 566 -12.51 6.85 -21.31
CA LEU A 566 -11.31 6.85 -22.15
C LEU A 566 -11.68 7.48 -23.49
N HIS A 567 -11.05 8.62 -23.81
CA HIS A 567 -11.47 9.45 -24.95
C HIS A 567 -10.77 9.12 -26.28
N TYR A 568 -9.60 8.45 -26.26
CA TYR A 568 -8.86 8.03 -27.45
C TYR A 568 -8.77 9.11 -28.55
N ASN A 569 -9.44 8.92 -29.69
CA ASN A 569 -9.45 9.86 -30.81
C ASN A 569 -10.00 11.27 -30.46
N GLN A 570 -10.86 11.36 -29.45
CA GLN A 570 -11.45 12.60 -28.92
C GLN A 570 -10.64 13.18 -27.76
N ALA A 571 -9.54 12.54 -27.32
CA ALA A 571 -8.74 13.07 -26.23
C ALA A 571 -8.14 14.43 -26.62
N GLU A 572 -8.50 15.47 -25.88
CA GLU A 572 -8.00 16.83 -26.09
C GLU A 572 -6.51 16.91 -25.72
N LEU A 573 -5.72 17.48 -26.62
CA LEU A 573 -4.35 17.86 -26.33
C LEU A 573 -4.37 19.07 -25.39
N ARG A 574 -3.56 19.00 -24.32
CA ARG A 574 -3.57 20.02 -23.27
C ARG A 574 -3.00 21.36 -23.72
N GLY A 575 -2.18 21.39 -24.75
CA GLY A 575 -1.66 22.61 -25.39
C GLY A 575 -1.81 22.54 -26.91
N ASN A 576 -1.75 23.69 -27.58
CA ASN A 576 -1.75 23.71 -29.03
C ASN A 576 -0.40 23.15 -29.55
N PRO A 577 -0.41 22.00 -30.26
CA PRO A 577 0.80 21.29 -30.66
C PRO A 577 1.57 22.01 -31.77
N PHE A 578 1.00 23.02 -32.42
CA PHE A 578 1.66 23.75 -33.51
C PHE A 578 2.38 25.02 -33.03
N ASN A 579 2.34 25.32 -31.73
CA ASN A 579 3.02 26.48 -31.14
C ASN A 579 4.52 26.22 -30.89
N GLY A 580 5.39 27.05 -31.45
CA GLY A 580 6.84 27.04 -31.18
C GLY A 580 7.26 28.16 -30.25
N ARG A 581 6.94 28.07 -28.95
CA ARG A 581 7.32 29.08 -27.94
C ARG A 581 8.81 29.04 -27.62
N ILE A 582 9.35 30.21 -27.22
CA ILE A 582 10.78 30.36 -26.88
C ILE A 582 11.10 29.58 -25.60
N LYS A 583 10.30 29.80 -24.55
CA LYS A 583 10.37 29.09 -23.27
C LYS A 583 9.54 27.80 -23.34
N ASP A 584 10.14 26.68 -22.95
CA ASP A 584 9.40 25.45 -22.67
C ASP A 584 8.77 25.56 -21.28
N CYS A 585 7.44 25.60 -21.22
CA CYS A 585 6.70 25.57 -19.96
C CYS A 585 5.36 24.87 -20.18
N ASN A 586 5.31 23.58 -19.87
CA ASN A 586 4.11 22.76 -20.10
C ASN A 586 2.89 23.34 -19.38
N ASP A 587 3.02 23.70 -18.10
CA ASP A 587 1.90 24.25 -17.33
C ASP A 587 1.45 25.61 -17.87
N CYS A 588 2.38 26.46 -18.31
CA CYS A 588 2.06 27.75 -18.93
C CYS A 588 1.35 27.57 -20.28
N ASP A 589 1.72 26.55 -21.04
CA ASP A 589 1.14 26.23 -22.34
C ASP A 589 -0.25 25.62 -22.19
N HIS A 590 -0.46 24.80 -21.15
CA HIS A 590 -1.75 24.21 -20.83
C HIS A 590 -2.73 25.25 -20.29
N ALA A 591 -2.25 26.19 -19.49
CA ALA A 591 -3.06 27.28 -18.95
C ALA A 591 -3.33 28.41 -19.96
N ALA A 592 -2.55 28.50 -21.04
CA ALA A 592 -2.72 29.57 -22.01
C ALA A 592 -4.07 29.45 -22.75
N PRO A 593 -4.75 30.57 -23.05
CA PRO A 593 -5.95 30.54 -23.87
C PRO A 593 -5.68 29.92 -25.24
N GLN A 594 -6.44 28.88 -25.58
CA GLN A 594 -6.34 28.17 -26.85
C GLN A 594 -7.51 28.54 -27.76
N LYS A 595 -7.21 29.17 -28.90
CA LYS A 595 -8.24 29.51 -29.91
C LYS A 595 -8.86 28.25 -30.54
N VAL A 596 -8.04 27.22 -30.71
CA VAL A 596 -8.43 25.91 -31.22
C VAL A 596 -7.90 24.88 -30.24
N LYS A 597 -8.78 24.01 -29.77
CA LYS A 597 -8.41 22.80 -29.06
C LYS A 597 -8.36 21.66 -30.06
N TYR A 598 -7.24 20.95 -30.09
CA TYR A 598 -7.07 19.80 -30.97
C TYR A 598 -7.33 18.53 -30.18
N THR A 599 -8.18 17.66 -30.70
CA THR A 599 -8.17 16.25 -30.31
C THR A 599 -6.98 15.53 -30.95
N LYS A 600 -6.68 14.29 -30.51
CA LYS A 600 -5.67 13.46 -31.19
C LYS A 600 -5.95 13.29 -32.68
N LEU A 601 -7.22 13.08 -33.05
CA LEU A 601 -7.61 12.94 -34.46
C LEU A 601 -7.52 14.26 -35.25
N ASP A 602 -8.00 15.37 -34.68
CA ASP A 602 -7.91 16.69 -35.34
C ASP A 602 -6.45 17.09 -35.58
N PHE A 603 -5.58 16.77 -34.61
CA PHE A 603 -4.15 16.96 -34.75
C PHE A 603 -3.58 16.19 -35.94
N LEU A 604 -3.86 14.89 -36.06
CA LEU A 604 -3.35 14.06 -37.16
C LEU A 604 -3.85 14.54 -38.53
N ARG A 605 -5.14 14.87 -38.63
CA ARG A 605 -5.72 15.44 -39.86
C ARG A 605 -5.05 16.76 -40.25
N LYS A 606 -4.77 17.62 -39.27
CA LYS A 606 -4.07 18.88 -39.52
C LYS A 606 -2.62 18.65 -39.94
N VAL A 607 -1.90 17.71 -39.33
CA VAL A 607 -0.55 17.31 -39.78
C VAL A 607 -0.56 16.85 -41.24
N ASP A 608 -1.51 15.99 -41.62
CA ASP A 608 -1.60 15.50 -43.00
C ASP A 608 -1.89 16.63 -44.01
N GLU A 609 -2.78 17.57 -43.66
CA GLU A 609 -3.03 18.78 -44.44
C GLU A 609 -1.75 19.62 -44.63
N LEU A 610 -1.04 19.93 -43.52
CA LEU A 610 0.18 20.73 -43.55
C LEU A 610 1.26 20.06 -44.41
N ARG A 611 1.41 18.73 -44.31
CA ARG A 611 2.37 17.96 -45.13
C ARG A 611 2.01 18.05 -46.61
N LYS A 612 0.74 17.81 -46.98
CA LYS A 612 0.29 17.92 -48.38
C LYS A 612 0.57 19.30 -48.95
N ASN A 613 0.39 20.36 -48.16
CA ASN A 613 0.74 21.73 -48.57
C ASN A 613 2.25 21.88 -48.83
N VAL A 614 3.12 21.35 -47.96
CA VAL A 614 4.59 21.35 -48.17
C VAL A 614 4.94 20.61 -49.46
N ASP A 615 4.38 19.41 -49.68
CA ASP A 615 4.63 18.58 -50.87
C ASP A 615 4.18 19.28 -52.16
N GLN A 616 3.13 20.11 -52.09
CA GLN A 616 2.60 20.90 -53.21
C GLN A 616 3.28 22.28 -53.37
N GLY A 617 4.22 22.64 -52.50
CA GLY A 617 4.90 23.95 -52.55
C GLY A 617 4.05 25.13 -52.04
N ILE A 618 2.96 24.86 -51.32
CA ILE A 618 2.05 25.88 -50.77
C ILE A 618 2.57 26.35 -49.42
N ASP A 619 2.91 27.63 -49.28
CA ASP A 619 3.41 28.28 -48.05
C ASP A 619 4.37 27.37 -47.25
N VAL A 620 5.41 26.92 -47.94
CA VAL A 620 6.33 25.88 -47.44
C VAL A 620 6.94 26.28 -46.09
N TYR A 621 7.30 27.56 -45.94
CA TYR A 621 7.87 28.07 -44.69
C TYR A 621 6.94 27.84 -43.50
N THR A 622 5.70 28.32 -43.57
CA THR A 622 4.76 28.25 -42.45
C THR A 622 4.36 26.81 -42.17
N ASN A 623 4.03 26.04 -43.22
CA ASN A 623 3.58 24.66 -43.05
C ASN A 623 4.70 23.77 -42.47
N ALA A 624 5.95 23.90 -42.95
CA ALA A 624 7.08 23.17 -42.40
C ALA A 624 7.41 23.61 -40.97
N LEU A 625 7.32 24.90 -40.64
CA LEU A 625 7.52 25.38 -39.28
C LEU A 625 6.50 24.77 -38.30
N LEU A 626 5.22 24.71 -38.70
CA LEU A 626 4.16 24.11 -37.88
C LEU A 626 4.35 22.60 -37.73
N LEU A 627 4.77 21.89 -38.79
CA LEU A 627 5.13 20.46 -38.71
C LEU A 627 6.30 20.21 -37.76
N GLY A 628 7.34 21.05 -37.80
CA GLY A 628 8.45 20.96 -36.85
C GLY A 628 7.97 21.13 -35.41
N ASN A 629 7.09 22.10 -35.15
CA ASN A 629 6.47 22.29 -33.83
C ASN A 629 5.61 21.10 -33.41
N ALA A 630 4.86 20.49 -34.35
CA ALA A 630 4.03 19.32 -34.07
C ALA A 630 4.85 18.14 -33.53
N TYR A 631 5.96 17.79 -34.19
CA TYR A 631 6.85 16.74 -33.71
C TYR A 631 7.55 17.11 -32.41
N TYR A 632 7.99 18.36 -32.26
CA TYR A 632 8.59 18.83 -31.02
C TYR A 632 7.60 18.72 -29.85
N ASN A 633 6.36 19.17 -30.03
CA ASN A 633 5.36 19.24 -28.96
C ASN A 633 4.73 17.90 -28.61
N THR A 634 4.75 16.93 -29.52
CA THR A 634 4.32 15.55 -29.23
C THR A 634 5.43 14.70 -28.64
N SER A 635 6.67 15.19 -28.58
CA SER A 635 7.78 14.49 -27.90
C SER A 635 7.68 14.54 -26.36
N TYR A 636 8.61 13.86 -25.68
CA TYR A 636 8.83 13.95 -24.23
C TYR A 636 9.02 15.38 -23.72
N TYR A 637 9.61 16.26 -24.54
CA TYR A 637 9.91 17.65 -24.18
C TYR A 637 8.75 18.62 -24.40
N GLY A 638 7.71 18.15 -25.08
CA GLY A 638 6.65 18.97 -25.62
C GLY A 638 5.46 19.20 -24.70
N ASN A 639 4.57 20.10 -25.11
CA ASN A 639 3.35 20.41 -24.38
C ASN A 639 2.15 19.49 -24.70
N ALA A 640 2.26 18.63 -25.72
CA ALA A 640 1.17 17.79 -26.23
C ALA A 640 1.39 16.29 -25.95
N ARG A 641 2.07 15.95 -24.84
CA ARG A 641 2.38 14.56 -24.43
C ARG A 641 1.19 13.62 -24.35
N VAL A 642 0.00 14.16 -24.08
CA VAL A 642 -1.27 13.42 -24.12
C VAL A 642 -1.43 12.64 -25.42
N PHE A 643 -0.86 13.12 -26.54
CA PHE A 643 -0.89 12.43 -27.82
C PHE A 643 -0.41 10.97 -27.72
N TYR A 644 0.73 10.70 -27.06
CA TYR A 644 1.29 9.34 -26.98
C TYR A 644 0.90 8.57 -25.71
N TYR A 645 0.13 9.17 -24.80
CA TYR A 645 -0.41 8.49 -23.63
C TYR A 645 -1.39 7.40 -24.08
N ASN A 646 -0.98 6.15 -23.87
CA ASN A 646 -1.69 4.93 -24.25
C ASN A 646 -1.16 3.77 -23.39
N THR A 647 -2.04 2.84 -22.98
CA THR A 647 -1.68 1.76 -22.05
C THR A 647 -0.68 0.74 -22.61
N ILE A 648 -0.72 0.46 -23.93
CA ILE A 648 0.23 -0.44 -24.59
C ILE A 648 1.61 0.23 -24.72
N ILE A 649 1.61 1.52 -25.09
CA ILE A 649 2.85 2.33 -25.15
C ILE A 649 3.43 2.54 -23.76
N GLY A 650 2.61 2.66 -22.72
CA GLY A 650 3.01 2.61 -21.31
C GLY A 650 3.94 3.74 -20.85
N GLU A 651 4.07 4.84 -21.61
CA GLU A 651 4.97 5.96 -21.29
C GLU A 651 4.17 7.14 -20.70
N PHE A 652 4.10 7.20 -19.37
CA PHE A 652 3.38 8.28 -18.64
C PHE A 652 4.30 9.07 -17.68
N GLY A 653 5.52 8.57 -17.44
CA GLY A 653 6.43 9.07 -16.41
C GLY A 653 7.63 9.87 -16.95
N ASN A 654 8.66 9.99 -16.10
CA ASN A 654 9.91 10.70 -16.41
C ASN A 654 11.00 9.80 -17.05
N TYR A 655 10.66 8.54 -17.29
CA TYR A 655 11.52 7.55 -17.93
C TYR A 655 10.84 7.06 -19.20
N ILE A 656 11.62 6.89 -20.27
CA ILE A 656 11.15 6.36 -21.54
C ILE A 656 11.89 5.06 -21.83
N ARG A 657 11.14 3.96 -21.99
CA ARG A 657 11.73 2.64 -22.28
C ARG A 657 12.52 2.67 -23.58
N THR A 658 13.63 1.95 -23.66
CA THR A 658 14.58 1.93 -24.79
C THR A 658 13.91 1.86 -26.16
N LYS A 659 12.91 0.99 -26.30
CA LYS A 659 12.12 0.83 -27.54
C LYS A 659 11.44 2.13 -28.00
N ASN A 660 10.96 2.94 -27.08
CA ASN A 660 10.18 4.15 -27.36
C ASN A 660 11.05 5.41 -27.45
N GLN A 661 12.33 5.33 -27.07
CA GLN A 661 13.26 6.47 -27.10
C GLN A 661 13.41 7.08 -28.50
N PRO A 662 13.56 6.31 -29.61
CA PRO A 662 13.68 6.91 -30.94
C PRO A 662 12.47 7.77 -31.36
N TYR A 663 11.28 7.47 -30.82
CA TYR A 663 10.05 8.16 -31.16
C TYR A 663 9.75 9.34 -30.23
N LEU A 664 9.96 9.15 -28.92
CA LEU A 664 9.55 10.14 -27.91
C LEU A 664 10.69 11.05 -27.45
N LEU A 665 11.94 10.59 -27.53
CA LEU A 665 13.13 11.40 -27.24
C LEU A 665 13.82 11.91 -28.52
N GLY A 666 13.61 11.24 -29.66
CA GLY A 666 14.22 11.58 -30.94
C GLY A 666 13.64 12.86 -31.53
N MET A 667 14.53 13.74 -32.02
CA MET A 667 14.15 15.04 -32.60
C MET A 667 14.29 15.10 -34.14
N ASP A 668 14.62 13.99 -34.80
CA ASP A 668 14.93 13.95 -36.25
C ASP A 668 13.81 14.50 -37.12
N ASN A 669 12.56 14.13 -36.83
CA ASN A 669 11.40 14.64 -37.58
C ASN A 669 11.21 16.16 -37.37
N ALA A 670 11.37 16.66 -36.13
CA ALA A 670 11.29 18.09 -35.85
C ALA A 670 12.41 18.85 -36.60
N ARG A 671 13.64 18.33 -36.54
CA ARG A 671 14.81 18.86 -37.27
C ARG A 671 14.55 18.93 -38.77
N LYS A 672 14.11 17.83 -39.40
CA LYS A 672 13.79 17.76 -40.83
C LYS A 672 12.85 18.90 -41.27
N TYR A 673 11.78 19.12 -40.53
CA TYR A 673 10.79 20.14 -40.88
C TYR A 673 11.27 21.56 -40.57
N TYR A 674 12.03 21.77 -39.49
CA TYR A 674 12.69 23.05 -39.26
C TYR A 674 13.73 23.38 -40.34
N GLU A 675 14.55 22.43 -40.79
CA GLU A 675 15.47 22.65 -41.91
C GLU A 675 14.74 22.94 -43.22
N THR A 676 13.59 22.31 -43.45
CA THR A 676 12.71 22.61 -44.59
C THR A 676 12.18 24.04 -44.51
N ALA A 677 11.72 24.47 -43.32
CA ALA A 677 11.30 25.85 -43.08
C ALA A 677 12.47 26.83 -43.28
N LEU A 678 13.68 26.49 -42.82
CA LEU A 678 14.87 27.34 -42.99
C LEU A 678 15.18 27.59 -44.46
N LYS A 679 15.10 26.54 -45.30
CA LYS A 679 15.32 26.64 -46.75
C LYS A 679 14.27 27.51 -47.44
N ALA A 680 13.03 27.49 -46.96
CA ALA A 680 11.93 28.28 -47.49
C ALA A 680 11.82 29.71 -46.90
N ALA A 681 12.61 30.02 -45.86
CA ALA A 681 12.56 31.31 -45.19
C ALA A 681 13.00 32.46 -46.10
N GLN A 682 12.20 33.53 -46.13
CA GLN A 682 12.39 34.65 -47.04
C GLN A 682 13.16 35.79 -46.38
N ASP A 683 12.91 36.07 -45.11
CA ASP A 683 13.48 37.20 -44.37
C ASP A 683 14.37 36.78 -43.19
N LYS A 684 14.98 37.77 -42.52
CA LYS A 684 15.87 37.55 -41.37
C LYS A 684 15.13 37.08 -40.13
N GLU A 685 13.89 37.51 -39.91
CA GLU A 685 13.08 37.12 -38.74
C GLU A 685 12.72 35.64 -38.80
N GLN A 686 12.30 35.19 -39.98
CA GLN A 686 11.99 33.79 -40.26
C GLN A 686 13.20 32.89 -40.04
N ARG A 687 14.37 33.28 -40.59
CA ARG A 687 15.63 32.53 -40.39
C ARG A 687 16.06 32.51 -38.93
N ALA A 688 16.01 33.66 -38.24
CA ALA A 688 16.32 33.75 -36.81
C ALA A 688 15.45 32.80 -35.97
N LYS A 689 14.14 32.81 -36.23
CA LYS A 689 13.18 31.92 -35.55
C LYS A 689 13.52 30.45 -35.73
N VAL A 690 13.79 30.03 -36.96
CA VAL A 690 14.09 28.63 -37.25
C VAL A 690 15.43 28.20 -36.64
N TRP A 691 16.46 29.05 -36.68
CA TRP A 691 17.74 28.76 -36.02
C TRP A 691 17.60 28.57 -34.52
N TYR A 692 16.75 29.34 -33.85
CA TYR A 692 16.46 29.12 -32.44
C TYR A 692 15.80 27.77 -32.18
N LEU A 693 14.81 27.40 -32.99
CA LEU A 693 14.11 26.11 -32.84
C LEU A 693 15.05 24.93 -33.11
N LEU A 694 15.97 25.04 -34.07
CA LEU A 694 17.05 24.07 -34.27
C LEU A 694 17.98 23.97 -33.06
N ALA A 695 18.30 25.09 -32.39
CA ALA A 695 19.07 25.04 -31.14
C ALA A 695 18.32 24.31 -30.01
N LYS A 696 16.97 24.39 -29.95
CA LYS A 696 16.18 23.59 -28.99
C LYS A 696 16.25 22.10 -29.30
N VAL A 697 16.24 21.73 -30.58
CA VAL A 697 16.43 20.34 -31.03
C VAL A 697 17.81 19.85 -30.61
N ASP A 698 18.88 20.59 -30.89
CA ASP A 698 20.24 20.24 -30.47
C ASP A 698 20.39 20.11 -28.94
N ARG A 699 19.68 20.97 -28.19
CA ARG A 699 19.61 20.90 -26.73
C ARG A 699 18.94 19.59 -26.26
N ASN A 700 17.81 19.23 -26.85
CA ASN A 700 17.09 18.02 -26.49
C ASN A 700 17.92 16.77 -26.82
N ASP A 701 18.55 16.71 -28.00
CA ASP A 701 19.47 15.63 -28.37
C ASP A 701 20.64 15.51 -27.36
N PHE A 702 21.19 16.64 -26.91
CA PHE A 702 22.19 16.65 -25.85
C PHE A 702 21.68 16.02 -24.55
N TYR A 703 20.48 16.40 -24.08
CA TYR A 703 19.93 15.83 -22.85
C TYR A 703 19.56 14.35 -22.98
N SER A 704 18.93 13.95 -24.09
CA SER A 704 18.62 12.56 -24.40
C SER A 704 19.86 11.68 -24.32
N ASN A 705 20.89 12.04 -25.08
CA ASN A 705 22.12 11.25 -25.18
C ASN A 705 22.96 11.29 -23.91
N ARG A 706 22.90 12.37 -23.14
CA ARG A 706 23.75 12.52 -21.94
C ARG A 706 23.13 11.95 -20.67
N TYR A 707 21.79 11.97 -20.55
CA TYR A 707 21.12 11.69 -19.28
C TYR A 707 19.92 10.74 -19.36
N LEU A 708 19.18 10.68 -20.47
CA LEU A 708 17.89 9.94 -20.52
C LEU A 708 17.97 8.55 -21.15
N THR A 709 19.05 8.25 -21.87
CA THR A 709 19.23 7.00 -22.64
C THR A 709 20.17 6.00 -21.97
N HIS A 710 20.73 6.34 -20.80
CA HIS A 710 21.63 5.46 -20.04
C HIS A 710 20.85 4.69 -18.98
N ASP A 711 21.24 3.43 -18.74
CA ASP A 711 20.57 2.53 -17.77
C ASP A 711 20.66 3.06 -16.32
N ASP A 712 21.73 3.80 -16.01
CA ASP A 712 21.92 4.49 -14.74
C ASP A 712 21.25 5.87 -14.75
N TYR A 713 19.92 5.89 -14.55
CA TYR A 713 19.16 7.14 -14.37
C TYR A 713 19.62 7.85 -13.09
N TYR A 714 20.63 8.71 -13.20
CA TYR A 714 21.09 9.58 -12.12
C TYR A 714 20.76 11.04 -12.42
N TRP A 715 20.28 11.73 -11.39
CA TRP A 715 20.12 13.18 -11.36
C TRP A 715 21.35 13.85 -11.95
N ALA A 716 21.15 14.77 -12.89
CA ALA A 716 22.25 15.53 -13.46
C ALA A 716 23.07 16.17 -12.34
N ASP A 717 24.36 15.82 -12.25
CA ASP A 717 25.27 16.43 -11.29
C ASP A 717 25.30 17.94 -11.54
N PRO A 718 24.93 18.77 -10.55
CA PRO A 718 24.81 20.23 -10.72
C PRO A 718 26.15 20.89 -11.06
N THR A 719 27.27 20.19 -10.96
CA THR A 719 28.60 20.67 -11.36
C THR A 719 28.91 20.45 -12.85
N GLN A 720 28.10 19.66 -13.57
CA GLN A 720 28.32 19.36 -14.99
C GLN A 720 27.84 20.51 -15.90
N THR A 721 28.41 20.57 -17.11
CA THR A 721 28.02 21.57 -18.11
C THR A 721 26.60 21.28 -18.61
N MET A 722 25.64 22.07 -18.14
CA MET A 722 24.22 21.93 -18.46
C MET A 722 23.78 22.66 -19.74
N PHE A 723 24.68 23.34 -20.46
CA PHE A 723 24.37 24.04 -21.70
C PHE A 723 25.59 24.15 -22.64
N LYS A 724 25.34 24.27 -23.95
CA LYS A 724 26.37 24.50 -24.97
C LYS A 724 25.98 25.69 -25.85
N ALA A 725 26.97 26.28 -26.53
CA ALA A 725 26.72 27.16 -27.66
C ALA A 725 26.32 26.32 -28.88
N TRP A 726 25.06 25.87 -28.93
CA TRP A 726 24.53 25.12 -30.07
C TRP A 726 24.62 25.93 -31.36
N ASP A 727 24.66 25.29 -32.53
CA ASP A 727 24.94 26.00 -33.79
C ASP A 727 23.85 27.02 -34.11
N GLY A 728 22.59 26.74 -33.76
CA GLY A 728 21.52 27.73 -33.85
C GLY A 728 21.74 28.96 -32.96
N PHE A 729 22.36 28.83 -31.78
CA PHE A 729 22.76 29.97 -30.95
C PHE A 729 23.90 30.77 -31.58
N LYS A 730 24.91 30.10 -32.15
CA LYS A 730 25.99 30.79 -32.87
C LYS A 730 25.43 31.58 -34.04
N LYS A 731 24.57 30.95 -34.85
CA LYS A 731 23.91 31.56 -36.00
C LYS A 731 23.05 32.76 -35.64
N LEU A 732 22.22 32.64 -34.60
CA LEU A 732 21.43 33.76 -34.08
C LEU A 732 22.29 34.99 -33.75
N LYS A 733 23.44 34.76 -33.10
CA LYS A 733 24.37 35.82 -32.70
C LYS A 733 25.11 36.44 -33.89
N GLU A 734 25.65 35.60 -34.77
CA GLU A 734 26.50 36.05 -35.88
C GLU A 734 25.70 36.73 -36.99
N ASP A 735 24.56 36.16 -37.37
CA ASP A 735 23.87 36.49 -38.61
C ASP A 735 22.55 37.26 -38.38
N TYR A 736 22.00 37.24 -37.15
CA TYR A 736 20.62 37.71 -36.88
C TYR A 736 20.47 38.60 -35.63
N ALA A 737 21.55 39.21 -35.13
CA ALA A 737 21.51 40.06 -33.94
C ALA A 737 20.61 41.31 -34.07
N ASP A 738 20.33 41.74 -35.31
CA ASP A 738 19.44 42.87 -35.63
C ASP A 738 17.95 42.49 -35.64
N SER A 739 17.62 41.19 -35.64
CA SER A 739 16.23 40.70 -35.67
C SER A 739 15.46 40.98 -34.37
N GLN A 740 14.15 41.17 -34.47
CA GLN A 740 13.25 41.23 -33.32
C GLN A 740 13.24 39.89 -32.58
N TYR A 741 13.21 38.78 -33.31
CA TYR A 741 13.20 37.45 -32.70
C TYR A 741 14.44 37.21 -31.82
N TYR A 742 15.63 37.66 -32.25
CA TYR A 742 16.84 37.60 -31.41
C TYR A 742 16.68 38.33 -30.07
N ARG A 743 16.07 39.52 -30.08
CA ARG A 743 15.79 40.29 -28.86
C ARG A 743 14.81 39.56 -27.93
N GLU A 744 13.81 38.90 -28.50
CA GLU A 744 12.85 38.07 -27.74
C GLU A 744 13.54 36.85 -27.10
N VAL A 745 14.44 36.19 -27.84
CA VAL A 745 15.22 35.06 -27.32
C VAL A 745 16.10 35.50 -26.14
N ILE A 746 16.75 36.66 -26.19
CA ILE A 746 17.53 37.18 -25.05
C ILE A 746 16.66 37.37 -23.80
N ARG A 747 15.42 37.84 -23.98
CA ARG A 747 14.49 38.10 -22.88
C ARG A 747 14.03 36.80 -22.20
N GLU A 748 13.87 35.72 -22.96
CA GLU A 748 13.17 34.52 -22.49
C GLU A 748 14.09 33.29 -22.31
N CYS A 749 15.26 33.24 -22.95
CA CYS A 749 16.17 32.10 -22.89
C CYS A 749 17.42 32.38 -22.03
N GLY A 750 17.45 31.80 -20.82
CA GLY A 750 18.57 31.94 -19.89
C GLY A 750 19.90 31.37 -20.41
N TYR A 751 19.86 30.25 -21.15
CA TYR A 751 21.06 29.66 -21.76
C TYR A 751 21.65 30.56 -22.84
N PHE A 752 20.81 31.14 -23.70
CA PHE A 752 21.29 32.05 -24.74
C PHE A 752 21.92 33.31 -24.14
N ARG A 753 21.28 33.91 -23.12
CA ARG A 753 21.85 35.06 -22.39
C ARG A 753 23.19 34.72 -21.73
N SER A 754 23.32 33.51 -21.19
CA SER A 754 24.57 33.05 -20.57
C SER A 754 25.68 32.87 -21.60
N TYR A 755 25.36 32.33 -22.78
CA TYR A 755 26.30 32.25 -23.91
C TYR A 755 26.81 33.63 -24.35
N LEU A 756 25.92 34.63 -24.44
CA LEU A 756 26.32 36.01 -24.76
C LEU A 756 27.19 36.65 -23.66
N ALA A 757 26.94 36.34 -22.39
CA ALA A 757 27.66 36.91 -21.25
C ALA A 757 29.08 36.32 -21.04
N GLN A 758 29.33 35.08 -21.47
CA GLN A 758 30.66 34.46 -21.38
C GLN A 758 31.71 35.13 -22.27
N GLU A 759 31.31 35.95 -23.25
CA GLU A 759 32.24 36.75 -24.05
C GLU A 759 32.46 38.16 -23.51
N THR A 760 31.47 38.76 -22.84
CA THR A 760 31.67 40.09 -22.22
C THR A 760 32.65 40.05 -21.05
N SER A 761 32.84 38.89 -20.42
CA SER A 761 33.89 38.67 -19.40
C SER A 761 35.29 38.38 -19.98
N LYS A 762 35.43 38.06 -21.28
CA LYS A 762 36.74 37.94 -21.94
C LYS A 762 37.37 39.30 -22.31
N GLY A 763 36.68 40.41 -22.05
CA GLY A 763 37.15 41.78 -22.26
C GLY A 763 37.52 42.55 -20.98
N ARG A 764 37.61 41.88 -19.83
CA ARG A 764 38.16 42.46 -18.59
C ARG A 764 39.27 41.55 -18.06
N TYR A 765 40.45 41.72 -18.63
CA TYR A 765 41.72 41.50 -17.93
C TYR A 765 42.36 42.86 -17.68
#